data_AF-A0A2V0NLM6-F1
#
_entry.id   AF-A0A2V0NLM6-F1
#
_cell.length_a   1.000
_cell.length_b   1.000
_cell.length_c   1.000
_cell.angle_alpha   90.00
_cell.angle_beta   90.00
_cell.angle_gamma   90.00
#
_symmetry.space_group_name_H-M   'P 1'
#
loop_
_entity.id
_entity.type
_entity.pdbx_description
1 polymer ?
#
loop_
_entity_poly.entity_id
_entity_poly.type
_entity_poly.pdbx_seq_one_letter_code
_entity_poly.pdbx_strand_id
1 'polypeptide(L)'
;MDPQQLLQLLSASLDGSDPVARRAAEEQLQAAARAPGFAPLLAHAALEGSLPLPLRQLAAVLLKNTCAKRWQEGERGFEPPQLSDADKARVRDQLPAGLAAPQSKLRTAAGAAIAAIYNFDGDSGWPGLIELLVAAVRQRGDPNLVAGALRCLCLMAQDLDEERKPALLADLSGALHGIVGAEAGGLAAGGGGGGGEAGAGGAPLVRMALRIMAELVAGLELVEAGADARRRQRAARDAMAPLVGPWVDVIGGVLALPFDGAARHLWGCKLEALRLLQLLIKFFPKHMEGAMPGVMAAAWRMMAAGAQLHQELSVEGEDGDDEAPAGDDGPDEEGPLRLETVISQMFELLLTLSGSPRYQRLLVPALPDLAALCVSYSQMSAAQEEAWAGDPNALIADEESEFVGPRPSAELLIDQLVEEMGAPALEAAVAAVKRRLAEADEAAARGAPKWYRLREAALLVLGNLLAAADGAPARDARARAEACAVLDSVLQRELRPDAIAAVGGDDEGAGDGPFLPSAWPSSPPPCAGLLVGRALWLGAKAQPIASEAQKQALLQAAALGVAGPLPVAAKVGACRALAELAPALPKPSLQPALPGIYSGLLALLRESTEETAHLVLGTLAALVQVDTEVAAQHVMQLAGPVLEVWSANVADPLVSDEGLDVLRALAACPRCLPQLAQHAIPLLTQVIQQPRAQPPMLVEGSLNLLEVLAQPHAPEVAAAVARAALGPCAALLAATDDPSEAAAATALVVRLLRTGGANVLQWGPPGNGPDAVRALLLSCALRLLSPQIPDGCSAAAGDLLLALLRSLGACPPELVAAAAAKLASGPSPRVAAGLVPFFSALALADARALLDLLASTSVDAPDGAGGPGGRASALAAALPPLLEAAPDVAGGLATRRAAAALGALLQQRAHPALAALSVRGAPLEAAGGARVTRSAARRQGGLQYAQVPAAAKMVHVLGALLSAAEEDDAWAAAGLGAGDWDDDDDDSDGGGSEASGAGRGGGGADALGGGLGGGGGAFEDEVLERSAAGTPLPEDPEDAADPLAALPLRDVVRAALSPVAAAEPALVRAALEGMPRAHARAVAALLGP
;
A
#
# COMPACT_ATOMS: atom_id res chain seq x y z
N MET A 1 -38.18 37.76 3.51
CA MET A 1 -38.88 37.15 2.37
C MET A 1 -40.23 36.67 2.88
N ASP A 2 -41.31 36.90 2.12
CA ASP A 2 -42.64 36.40 2.47
C ASP A 2 -42.93 35.03 1.80
N PRO A 3 -43.93 34.25 2.26
CA PRO A 3 -44.21 32.93 1.71
C PRO A 3 -44.63 32.94 0.23
N GLN A 4 -45.32 33.98 -0.24
CA GLN A 4 -45.78 34.06 -1.63
C GLN A 4 -44.61 34.31 -2.59
N GLN A 5 -43.66 35.16 -2.19
CA GLN A 5 -42.43 35.43 -2.92
C GLN A 5 -41.56 34.17 -3.01
N LEU A 6 -41.44 33.38 -1.92
CA LEU A 6 -40.71 32.11 -1.95
C LEU A 6 -41.33 31.14 -2.98
N LEU A 7 -42.65 30.98 -2.98
CA LEU A 7 -43.35 30.08 -3.91
C LEU A 7 -43.20 30.52 -5.38
N GLN A 8 -43.22 31.82 -5.65
CA GLN A 8 -42.97 32.36 -6.99
C GLN A 8 -41.55 32.01 -7.46
N LEU A 9 -40.55 32.16 -6.60
CA LEU A 9 -39.15 31.82 -6.94
C LEU A 9 -38.95 30.32 -7.14
N LEU A 10 -39.51 29.48 -6.28
CA LEU A 10 -39.48 28.03 -6.45
C LEU A 10 -40.15 27.63 -7.77
N SER A 11 -41.31 28.21 -8.10
CA SER A 11 -42.01 27.94 -9.35
C SER A 11 -41.20 28.39 -10.58
N ALA A 12 -40.59 29.57 -10.53
CA ALA A 12 -39.77 30.10 -11.62
C ALA A 12 -38.48 29.28 -11.83
N SER A 13 -37.90 28.73 -10.75
CA SER A 13 -36.71 27.88 -10.85
C SER A 13 -37.00 26.49 -11.45
N LEU A 14 -38.26 26.04 -11.43
CA LEU A 14 -38.68 24.77 -12.05
C LEU A 14 -39.16 24.94 -13.49
N ASP A 15 -39.37 26.17 -13.96
CA ASP A 15 -39.84 26.44 -15.31
C ASP A 15 -38.70 26.27 -16.33
N GLY A 16 -38.76 25.20 -17.13
CA GLY A 16 -37.77 24.90 -18.16
C GLY A 16 -37.95 25.69 -19.46
N SER A 17 -39.01 26.49 -19.59
CA SER A 17 -39.32 27.23 -20.82
C SER A 17 -38.51 28.52 -20.98
N ASP A 18 -38.02 29.10 -19.88
CA ASP A 18 -37.19 30.31 -19.87
C ASP A 18 -35.92 30.11 -19.02
N PRO A 19 -34.76 29.81 -19.64
CA PRO A 19 -33.51 29.58 -18.92
C PRO A 19 -32.96 30.85 -18.24
N VAL A 20 -33.36 32.04 -18.68
CA VAL A 20 -32.91 33.31 -18.09
C VAL A 20 -33.69 33.57 -16.80
N ALA A 21 -35.02 33.40 -16.84
CA ALA A 21 -35.86 33.53 -15.65
C ALA A 21 -35.52 32.48 -14.58
N ARG A 22 -35.23 31.24 -15.00
CA ARG A 22 -34.77 30.18 -14.09
C ARG A 22 -33.47 30.55 -13.37
N ARG A 23 -32.44 30.97 -14.09
CA ARG A 23 -31.16 31.40 -13.49
C ARG A 23 -31.35 32.58 -12.54
N ALA A 24 -32.15 33.56 -12.92
CA ALA A 24 -32.46 34.70 -12.06
C ALA A 24 -33.19 34.29 -10.77
N ALA A 25 -34.09 33.30 -10.83
CA ALA A 25 -34.76 32.75 -9.66
C ALA A 25 -33.80 31.96 -8.75
N GLU A 26 -32.92 31.13 -9.34
CA GLU A 26 -31.87 30.39 -8.61
C GLU A 26 -30.90 31.34 -7.89
N GLU A 27 -30.44 32.42 -8.53
CA GLU A 27 -29.60 33.46 -7.92
C GLU A 27 -30.32 34.18 -6.77
N GLN A 28 -31.61 34.48 -6.93
CA GLN A 28 -32.41 35.10 -5.87
C GLN A 28 -32.63 34.16 -4.68
N LEU A 29 -32.80 32.86 -4.90
CA LEU A 29 -32.88 31.85 -3.85
C LEU A 29 -31.54 31.71 -3.10
N GLN A 30 -30.41 31.73 -3.81
CA GLN A 30 -29.07 31.74 -3.20
C GLN A 30 -28.81 32.99 -2.36
N ALA A 31 -29.24 34.17 -2.83
CA ALA A 31 -29.16 35.40 -2.06
C ALA A 31 -30.07 35.34 -0.81
N ALA A 32 -31.27 34.80 -0.96
CA ALA A 32 -32.25 34.65 0.12
C ALA A 32 -31.81 33.65 1.21
N ALA A 33 -30.97 32.66 0.86
CA ALA A 33 -30.39 31.72 1.82
C ALA A 33 -29.57 32.39 2.94
N ARG A 34 -29.14 33.65 2.74
CA ARG A 34 -28.43 34.45 3.75
C ARG A 34 -29.36 35.22 4.70
N ALA A 35 -30.66 35.27 4.40
CA ALA A 35 -31.63 36.04 5.17
C ALA A 35 -32.22 35.22 6.33
N PRO A 36 -32.44 35.84 7.51
CA PRO A 36 -33.09 35.16 8.63
C PRO A 36 -34.52 34.76 8.25
N GLY A 37 -34.97 33.61 8.76
CA GLY A 37 -36.30 33.06 8.50
C GLY A 37 -36.43 32.25 7.20
N PHE A 38 -35.41 32.23 6.33
CA PHE A 38 -35.45 31.48 5.06
C PHE A 38 -35.57 29.96 5.26
N ALA A 39 -34.72 29.37 6.10
CA ALA A 39 -34.74 27.92 6.34
C ALA A 39 -36.09 27.44 6.94
N PRO A 40 -36.68 28.09 7.96
CA PRO A 40 -38.03 27.73 8.43
C PRO A 40 -39.13 27.91 7.38
N LEU A 41 -39.00 28.87 6.45
CA LEU A 41 -39.98 29.02 5.36
C LEU A 41 -39.89 27.86 4.35
N LEU A 42 -38.68 27.40 4.04
CA LEU A 42 -38.47 26.20 3.22
C LEU A 42 -39.02 24.94 3.92
N ALA A 43 -38.81 24.80 5.23
CA ALA A 43 -39.36 23.70 6.02
C ALA A 43 -40.89 23.68 5.97
N HIS A 44 -41.54 24.82 6.17
CA HIS A 44 -42.98 24.93 6.05
C HIS A 44 -43.48 24.60 4.63
N ALA A 45 -42.83 25.14 3.59
CA ALA A 45 -43.19 24.87 2.19
C ALA A 45 -43.01 23.39 1.81
N ALA A 46 -42.00 22.70 2.35
CA ALA A 46 -41.83 21.26 2.12
C ALA A 46 -42.98 20.41 2.72
N LEU A 47 -43.50 20.84 3.87
CA LEU A 47 -44.52 20.12 4.63
C LEU A 47 -45.96 20.46 4.21
N GLU A 48 -46.17 21.59 3.54
CA GLU A 48 -47.50 22.08 3.17
C GLU A 48 -48.18 21.19 2.12
N GLY A 49 -49.18 20.42 2.56
CA GLY A 49 -49.88 19.43 1.73
C GLY A 49 -50.66 20.02 0.56
N SER A 50 -51.02 21.30 0.61
CA SER A 50 -51.73 21.97 -0.49
C SER A 50 -50.82 22.34 -1.68
N LEU A 51 -49.49 22.27 -1.52
CA LEU A 51 -48.55 22.63 -2.57
C LEU A 51 -48.26 21.46 -3.53
N PRO A 52 -48.03 21.75 -4.83
CA PRO A 52 -47.54 20.76 -5.79
C PRO A 52 -46.26 20.05 -5.32
N LEU A 53 -46.19 18.74 -5.55
CA LEU A 53 -45.04 17.91 -5.15
C LEU A 53 -43.67 18.44 -5.64
N PRO A 54 -43.51 18.93 -6.89
CA PRO A 54 -42.22 19.47 -7.35
C PRO A 54 -41.72 20.65 -6.50
N LEU A 55 -42.63 21.54 -6.06
CA LEU A 55 -42.27 22.68 -5.21
C LEU A 55 -41.85 22.23 -3.81
N ARG A 56 -42.57 21.25 -3.26
CA ARG A 56 -42.27 20.67 -1.95
C ARG A 56 -40.91 19.96 -1.94
N GLN A 57 -40.60 19.23 -3.01
CA GLN A 57 -39.31 18.56 -3.19
C GLN A 57 -38.16 19.55 -3.30
N LEU A 58 -38.31 20.57 -4.14
CA LEU A 58 -37.29 21.61 -4.29
C LEU A 58 -37.07 22.36 -2.95
N ALA A 59 -38.14 22.68 -2.22
CA ALA A 59 -38.04 23.31 -0.92
C ALA A 59 -37.26 22.43 0.09
N ALA A 60 -37.51 21.12 0.10
CA ALA A 60 -36.81 20.18 0.97
C ALA A 60 -35.32 20.03 0.62
N VAL A 61 -34.97 19.99 -0.67
CA VAL A 61 -33.57 19.93 -1.14
C VAL A 61 -32.82 21.22 -0.77
N LEU A 62 -33.42 22.38 -1.01
CA LEU A 62 -32.84 23.67 -0.63
C LEU A 62 -32.68 23.78 0.90
N LEU A 63 -33.61 23.21 1.67
CA LEU A 63 -33.50 23.16 3.12
C LEU A 63 -32.32 22.31 3.57
N LYS A 64 -32.16 21.07 3.04
CA LYS A 64 -30.99 20.20 3.30
C LYS A 64 -29.70 20.99 3.03
N ASN A 65 -29.58 21.57 1.85
CA ASN A 65 -28.37 22.30 1.43
C ASN A 65 -28.10 23.54 2.30
N THR A 66 -29.15 24.27 2.69
CA THR A 66 -29.02 25.43 3.57
C THR A 66 -28.56 25.01 4.96
N CYS A 67 -29.10 23.92 5.51
CA CYS A 67 -28.68 23.40 6.81
C CYS A 67 -27.22 22.92 6.73
N ALA A 68 -26.88 22.02 5.80
CA ALA A 68 -25.53 21.48 5.65
C ALA A 68 -24.44 22.57 5.52
N LYS A 69 -24.73 23.66 4.79
CA LYS A 69 -23.76 24.73 4.54
C LYS A 69 -23.74 25.83 5.58
N ARG A 70 -24.80 26.01 6.38
CA ARG A 70 -24.98 27.21 7.22
C ARG A 70 -25.33 26.91 8.67
N TRP A 71 -25.29 25.64 9.10
CA TRP A 71 -25.65 25.27 10.47
C TRP A 71 -24.61 25.75 11.49
N GLN A 72 -23.32 25.48 11.29
CA GLN A 72 -22.28 25.75 12.29
C GLN A 72 -21.00 26.33 11.66
N GLU A 73 -20.52 27.45 12.20
CA GLU A 73 -19.26 28.07 11.80
C GLU A 73 -18.06 27.20 12.21
N GLY A 74 -17.08 27.08 11.31
CA GLY A 74 -15.85 26.29 11.52
C GLY A 74 -15.79 24.97 10.75
N GLU A 75 -16.93 24.51 10.19
CA GLU A 75 -17.03 23.26 9.43
C GLU A 75 -16.53 23.38 7.98
N ARG A 76 -15.99 22.28 7.43
CA ARG A 76 -15.51 22.23 6.04
C ARG A 76 -16.70 22.42 5.08
N GLY A 77 -16.63 23.44 4.22
CA GLY A 77 -17.72 23.77 3.28
C GLY A 77 -18.79 24.71 3.85
N PHE A 78 -18.59 25.28 5.05
CA PHE A 78 -19.47 26.30 5.63
C PHE A 78 -19.52 27.59 4.79
N GLU A 79 -20.73 28.12 4.60
CA GLU A 79 -20.99 29.38 3.91
C GLU A 79 -21.63 30.40 4.88
N PRO A 80 -21.00 31.56 5.15
CA PRO A 80 -21.55 32.57 6.06
C PRO A 80 -22.78 33.29 5.44
N PRO A 81 -23.77 33.72 6.24
CA PRO A 81 -23.81 33.70 7.71
C PRO A 81 -24.34 32.38 8.29
N GLN A 82 -23.98 32.09 9.56
CA GLN A 82 -24.56 31.00 10.33
C GLN A 82 -26.06 31.25 10.58
N LEU A 83 -26.87 30.18 10.53
CA LEU A 83 -28.28 30.23 10.90
C LEU A 83 -28.48 30.69 12.35
N SER A 84 -29.48 31.55 12.56
CA SER A 84 -29.83 32.03 13.89
C SER A 84 -30.40 30.91 14.76
N ASP A 85 -30.17 30.97 16.08
CA ASP A 85 -30.68 29.95 17.01
C ASP A 85 -32.21 29.82 16.97
N ALA A 86 -32.92 30.92 16.70
CA ALA A 86 -34.36 30.93 16.52
C ALA A 86 -34.79 30.17 15.25
N ASP A 87 -34.07 30.33 14.14
CA ASP A 87 -34.34 29.58 12.92
C ASP A 87 -33.99 28.09 13.09
N LYS A 88 -32.85 27.77 13.72
CA LYS A 88 -32.48 26.39 14.06
C LYS A 88 -33.55 25.71 14.92
N ALA A 89 -34.07 26.38 15.95
CA ALA A 89 -35.13 25.85 16.80
C ALA A 89 -36.42 25.57 16.02
N ARG A 90 -36.83 26.47 15.12
CA ARG A 90 -38.03 26.27 14.28
C ARG A 90 -37.86 25.14 13.27
N VAL A 91 -36.68 25.01 12.68
CA VAL A 91 -36.37 23.90 11.76
C VAL A 91 -36.44 22.56 12.50
N ARG A 92 -35.87 22.47 13.72
CA ARG A 92 -35.93 21.28 14.58
C ARG A 92 -37.36 20.90 14.99
N ASP A 93 -38.23 21.88 15.22
CA ASP A 93 -39.64 21.66 15.54
C ASP A 93 -40.46 21.14 14.34
N GLN A 94 -40.19 21.66 13.14
CA GLN A 94 -40.99 21.37 11.94
C GLN A 94 -40.58 20.09 11.21
N LEU A 95 -39.27 19.86 11.04
CA LEU A 95 -38.75 18.77 10.21
C LEU A 95 -39.28 17.36 10.56
N PRO A 96 -39.43 16.95 11.84
CA PRO A 96 -39.91 15.62 12.19
C PRO A 96 -41.29 15.27 11.61
N ALA A 97 -42.16 16.25 11.38
CA ALA A 97 -43.46 16.03 10.74
C ALA A 97 -43.33 15.52 9.30
N GLY A 98 -42.21 15.82 8.63
CA GLY A 98 -41.91 15.35 7.28
C GLY A 98 -41.68 13.85 7.17
N LEU A 99 -41.33 13.19 8.29
CA LEU A 99 -41.14 11.74 8.33
C LEU A 99 -42.45 10.97 8.10
N ALA A 100 -43.60 11.57 8.41
CA ALA A 100 -44.92 10.98 8.16
C ALA A 100 -45.51 11.35 6.78
N ALA A 101 -44.74 12.00 5.90
CA ALA A 101 -45.24 12.42 4.60
C ALA A 101 -45.70 11.21 3.75
N PRO A 102 -46.83 11.30 3.02
CA PRO A 102 -47.32 10.21 2.19
C PRO A 102 -46.41 9.94 0.98
N GLN A 103 -45.65 10.93 0.52
CA GLN A 103 -44.69 10.77 -0.59
C GLN A 103 -43.30 10.37 -0.07
N SER A 104 -42.76 9.25 -0.56
CA SER A 104 -41.47 8.71 -0.10
C SER A 104 -40.29 9.67 -0.27
N LYS A 105 -40.21 10.35 -1.43
CA LYS A 105 -39.18 11.37 -1.71
C LYS A 105 -39.12 12.49 -0.67
N LEU A 106 -40.28 12.87 -0.10
CA LEU A 106 -40.32 13.90 0.95
C LEU A 106 -39.86 13.36 2.30
N ARG A 107 -40.18 12.10 2.62
CA ARG A 107 -39.63 11.43 3.81
C ARG A 107 -38.10 11.31 3.71
N THR A 108 -37.59 10.94 2.53
CA THR A 108 -36.14 10.85 2.26
C THR A 108 -35.45 12.20 2.46
N ALA A 109 -36.00 13.27 1.88
CA ALA A 109 -35.43 14.61 2.04
C ALA A 109 -35.50 15.11 3.50
N ALA A 110 -36.60 14.84 4.22
CA ALA A 110 -36.73 15.18 5.64
C ALA A 110 -35.74 14.39 6.51
N GLY A 111 -35.61 13.07 6.30
CA GLY A 111 -34.66 12.21 7.02
C GLY A 111 -33.21 12.64 6.79
N ALA A 112 -32.83 12.96 5.55
CA ALA A 112 -31.48 13.43 5.24
C ALA A 112 -31.17 14.81 5.86
N ALA A 113 -32.16 15.72 5.88
CA ALA A 113 -31.99 17.01 6.55
C ALA A 113 -31.84 16.83 8.08
N ILE A 114 -32.62 15.93 8.69
CA ILE A 114 -32.52 15.62 10.12
C ILE A 114 -31.16 15.00 10.44
N ALA A 115 -30.71 14.01 9.67
CA ALA A 115 -29.42 13.34 9.86
C ALA A 115 -28.26 14.35 9.76
N ALA A 116 -28.24 15.18 8.71
CA ALA A 116 -27.22 16.21 8.55
C ALA A 116 -27.19 17.22 9.71
N ILE A 117 -28.36 17.63 10.23
CA ILE A 117 -28.41 18.52 11.39
C ILE A 117 -27.90 17.81 12.66
N TYR A 118 -28.28 16.55 12.85
CA TYR A 118 -27.86 15.78 14.02
C TYR A 118 -26.34 15.61 14.08
N ASN A 119 -25.64 15.48 12.94
CA ASN A 119 -24.17 15.41 12.92
C ASN A 119 -23.50 16.66 13.49
N PHE A 120 -24.17 17.82 13.48
CA PHE A 120 -23.66 19.03 14.13
C PHE A 120 -24.09 19.13 15.60
N ASP A 121 -25.38 18.86 15.88
CA ASP A 121 -25.99 19.15 17.17
C ASP A 121 -25.79 18.00 18.19
N GLY A 122 -25.74 16.77 17.72
CA GLY A 122 -25.81 15.55 18.52
C GLY A 122 -27.01 15.50 19.47
N ASP A 123 -26.97 14.60 20.45
CA ASP A 123 -28.01 14.47 21.48
C ASP A 123 -28.15 15.74 22.35
N SER A 124 -27.05 16.48 22.55
CA SER A 124 -27.03 17.67 23.40
C SER A 124 -27.73 18.88 22.75
N GLY A 125 -27.58 19.04 21.43
CA GLY A 125 -28.19 20.12 20.65
C GLY A 125 -29.62 19.81 20.21
N TRP A 126 -30.01 18.55 20.07
CA TRP A 126 -31.37 18.14 19.70
C TRP A 126 -31.95 17.02 20.60
N PRO A 127 -32.23 17.33 21.87
CA PRO A 127 -32.77 16.35 22.81
C PRO A 127 -34.17 15.87 22.38
N GLY A 128 -34.44 14.56 22.50
CA GLY A 128 -35.75 13.97 22.22
C GLY A 128 -35.93 13.43 20.80
N LEU A 129 -35.02 13.72 19.86
CA LEU A 129 -35.13 13.25 18.47
C LEU A 129 -35.04 11.73 18.39
N ILE A 130 -34.03 11.14 19.04
CA ILE A 130 -33.81 9.70 19.04
C ILE A 130 -35.00 8.96 19.66
N GLU A 131 -35.53 9.47 20.78
CA GLU A 131 -36.71 8.91 21.44
C GLU A 131 -37.95 8.93 20.53
N LEU A 132 -38.12 10.00 19.73
CA LEU A 132 -39.19 10.10 18.74
C LEU A 132 -39.04 9.04 17.65
N LEU A 133 -37.83 8.87 17.10
CA LEU A 133 -37.54 7.87 16.06
C LEU A 133 -37.75 6.44 16.59
N VAL A 134 -37.24 6.14 17.77
CA VAL A 134 -37.40 4.83 18.43
C VAL A 134 -38.88 4.55 18.72
N ALA A 135 -39.64 5.54 19.22
CA ALA A 135 -41.06 5.38 19.48
C ALA A 135 -41.87 5.10 18.20
N ALA A 136 -41.56 5.80 17.11
CA ALA A 136 -42.18 5.57 15.80
C ALA A 136 -42.00 4.12 15.33
N VAL A 137 -40.76 3.59 15.40
CA VAL A 137 -40.43 2.23 14.99
C VAL A 137 -41.08 1.18 15.91
N ARG A 138 -41.10 1.39 17.23
CA ARG A 138 -41.65 0.43 18.20
C ARG A 138 -43.18 0.34 18.17
N GLN A 139 -43.87 1.47 18.03
CA GLN A 139 -45.33 1.53 18.10
C GLN A 139 -45.99 1.03 16.81
N ARG A 140 -45.31 1.15 15.66
CA ARG A 140 -45.82 0.78 14.34
C ARG A 140 -47.22 1.32 14.02
N GLY A 141 -47.51 2.54 14.47
CA GLY A 141 -48.83 3.15 14.33
C GLY A 141 -49.13 3.61 12.90
N ASP A 142 -48.28 4.48 12.33
CA ASP A 142 -48.40 5.00 10.98
C ASP A 142 -47.29 4.42 10.07
N PRO A 143 -47.64 3.65 9.02
CA PRO A 143 -46.68 3.08 8.08
C PRO A 143 -45.73 4.11 7.44
N ASN A 144 -46.22 5.32 7.15
CA ASN A 144 -45.38 6.37 6.56
C ASN A 144 -44.35 6.88 7.57
N LEU A 145 -44.78 7.13 8.81
CA LEU A 145 -43.90 7.55 9.90
C LEU A 145 -42.85 6.48 10.22
N VAL A 146 -43.21 5.20 10.22
CA VAL A 146 -42.25 4.10 10.40
C VAL A 146 -41.21 4.10 9.28
N ALA A 147 -41.65 4.20 8.01
CA ALA A 147 -40.74 4.24 6.86
C ALA A 147 -39.79 5.45 6.92
N GLY A 148 -40.30 6.63 7.29
CA GLY A 148 -39.51 7.84 7.45
C GLY A 148 -38.53 7.75 8.63
N ALA A 149 -38.98 7.21 9.77
CA ALA A 149 -38.14 7.04 10.95
C ALA A 149 -36.99 6.04 10.71
N LEU A 150 -37.27 4.90 10.07
CA LEU A 150 -36.23 3.94 9.68
C LEU A 150 -35.22 4.57 8.73
N ARG A 151 -35.69 5.34 7.75
CA ARG A 151 -34.80 6.02 6.82
C ARG A 151 -33.88 7.02 7.51
N CYS A 152 -34.45 7.82 8.41
CA CYS A 152 -33.68 8.76 9.22
C CYS A 152 -32.63 8.04 10.07
N LEU A 153 -33.02 6.97 10.76
CA LEU A 153 -32.11 6.16 11.57
C LEU A 153 -31.01 5.51 10.71
N CYS A 154 -31.34 5.03 9.51
CA CYS A 154 -30.39 4.43 8.59
C CYS A 154 -29.30 5.41 8.12
N LEU A 155 -29.69 6.67 7.87
CA LEU A 155 -28.74 7.73 7.50
C LEU A 155 -27.90 8.19 8.70
N MET A 156 -28.45 8.11 9.92
CA MET A 156 -27.74 8.51 11.14
C MET A 156 -26.84 7.41 11.71
N ALA A 157 -27.13 6.13 11.45
CA ALA A 157 -26.58 5.01 12.22
C ALA A 157 -25.05 4.93 12.21
N GLN A 158 -24.42 5.33 11.10
CA GLN A 158 -22.96 5.37 10.97
C GLN A 158 -22.33 6.46 11.85
N ASP A 159 -22.98 7.62 11.91
CA ASP A 159 -22.49 8.84 12.59
C ASP A 159 -22.90 8.92 14.08
N LEU A 160 -23.64 7.92 14.59
CA LEU A 160 -23.98 7.88 16.02
C LEU A 160 -22.73 7.68 16.88
N ASP A 161 -22.64 8.41 17.98
CA ASP A 161 -21.55 8.23 18.95
C ASP A 161 -21.44 6.78 19.46
N GLU A 162 -20.20 6.33 19.68
CA GLU A 162 -19.89 4.98 20.17
C GLU A 162 -20.51 4.65 21.53
N GLU A 163 -20.93 5.66 22.28
CA GLU A 163 -21.65 5.47 23.55
C GLU A 163 -23.14 5.18 23.35
N ARG A 164 -23.72 5.61 22.23
CA ARG A 164 -25.16 5.56 21.96
C ARG A 164 -25.56 4.31 21.18
N LYS A 165 -24.70 3.82 20.27
CA LYS A 165 -24.94 2.59 19.48
C LYS A 165 -25.34 1.39 20.37
N PRO A 166 -24.67 1.09 21.51
CA PRO A 166 -25.04 -0.02 22.39
C PRO A 166 -26.46 0.09 23.01
N ALA A 167 -26.90 1.30 23.35
CA ALA A 167 -28.23 1.53 23.92
C ALA A 167 -29.34 1.37 22.87
N LEU A 168 -29.11 1.92 21.67
CA LEU A 168 -30.05 1.78 20.56
C LEU A 168 -30.17 0.34 20.06
N LEU A 169 -29.07 -0.41 20.07
CA LEU A 169 -29.08 -1.84 19.78
C LEU A 169 -30.05 -2.58 20.71
N ALA A 170 -30.02 -2.30 22.02
CA ALA A 170 -30.95 -2.90 22.97
C ALA A 170 -32.41 -2.46 22.77
N ASP A 171 -32.64 -1.19 22.46
CA ASP A 171 -34.00 -0.62 22.33
C ASP A 171 -34.71 -0.97 21.02
N LEU A 172 -33.97 -1.08 19.91
CA LEU A 172 -34.52 -1.23 18.57
C LEU A 172 -34.54 -2.68 18.08
N SER A 173 -33.64 -3.55 18.55
CA SER A 173 -33.43 -4.90 17.99
C SER A 173 -34.72 -5.71 17.85
N GLY A 174 -35.53 -5.82 18.91
CA GLY A 174 -36.81 -6.57 18.84
C GLY A 174 -37.84 -5.94 17.89
N ALA A 175 -37.87 -4.61 17.81
CA ALA A 175 -38.80 -3.92 16.91
C ALA A 175 -38.37 -4.07 15.44
N LEU A 176 -37.08 -3.96 15.14
CA LEU A 176 -36.53 -4.16 13.80
C LEU A 176 -36.71 -5.61 13.35
N HIS A 177 -36.43 -6.59 14.23
CA HIS A 177 -36.63 -8.01 13.97
C HIS A 177 -38.04 -8.32 13.48
N GLY A 178 -39.06 -7.84 14.19
CA GLY A 178 -40.44 -8.09 13.78
C GLY A 178 -40.86 -7.31 12.52
N ILE A 179 -40.17 -6.23 12.13
CA ILE A 179 -40.47 -5.51 10.87
C ILE A 179 -39.99 -6.40 9.74
N VAL A 180 -38.74 -6.86 9.82
CA VAL A 180 -38.16 -7.77 8.83
C VAL A 180 -39.00 -9.05 8.74
N GLY A 181 -39.36 -9.68 9.85
CA GLY A 181 -40.16 -10.91 9.84
C GLY A 181 -41.55 -10.75 9.20
N ALA A 182 -42.25 -9.64 9.45
CA ALA A 182 -43.57 -9.38 8.88
C ALA A 182 -43.50 -9.09 7.38
N GLU A 183 -42.61 -8.17 6.98
CA GLU A 183 -42.47 -7.75 5.59
C GLU A 183 -41.86 -8.85 4.71
N ALA A 184 -40.83 -9.56 5.19
CA ALA A 184 -40.23 -10.68 4.45
C ALA A 184 -41.22 -11.85 4.27
N GLY A 185 -42.07 -12.12 5.27
CA GLY A 185 -43.15 -13.09 5.13
C GLY A 185 -44.17 -12.70 4.06
N GLY A 186 -44.50 -11.40 3.97
CA GLY A 186 -45.34 -10.84 2.90
C GLY A 186 -44.71 -10.98 1.51
N LEU A 187 -43.41 -10.67 1.39
CA LEU A 187 -42.64 -10.83 0.15
C LEU A 187 -42.59 -12.30 -0.31
N ALA A 188 -42.45 -13.24 0.63
CA ALA A 188 -42.49 -14.68 0.32
C ALA A 188 -43.87 -15.17 -0.15
N ALA A 189 -44.95 -14.63 0.43
CA ALA A 189 -46.33 -15.01 0.09
C ALA A 189 -46.83 -14.38 -1.23
N GLY A 190 -46.25 -13.25 -1.65
CA GLY A 190 -46.64 -12.50 -2.85
C GLY A 190 -46.16 -13.07 -4.18
N GLY A 191 -45.40 -14.16 -4.19
CA GLY A 191 -44.81 -14.79 -5.40
C GLY A 191 -45.79 -15.49 -6.34
N GLY A 192 -47.11 -15.30 -6.19
CA GLY A 192 -48.16 -16.01 -6.93
C GLY A 192 -49.15 -15.10 -7.63
N GLY A 193 -48.73 -14.43 -8.72
CA GLY A 193 -49.63 -13.93 -9.76
C GLY A 193 -50.15 -12.49 -9.59
N GLY A 194 -49.62 -11.59 -10.43
CA GLY A 194 -50.17 -10.26 -10.71
C GLY A 194 -49.12 -9.16 -10.63
N GLY A 195 -48.55 -8.78 -11.79
CA GLY A 195 -47.54 -7.72 -11.91
C GLY A 195 -48.11 -6.32 -11.59
N GLY A 196 -48.17 -5.99 -10.30
CA GLY A 196 -48.49 -4.64 -9.81
C GLY A 196 -47.51 -4.20 -8.73
N GLU A 197 -47.15 -2.91 -8.76
CA GLU A 197 -46.25 -2.20 -7.84
C GLU A 197 -46.51 -2.42 -6.33
N ALA A 198 -47.66 -2.99 -5.95
CA ALA A 198 -48.06 -3.22 -4.56
C ALA A 198 -47.28 -4.36 -3.85
N GLY A 199 -46.70 -5.32 -4.57
CA GLY A 199 -45.95 -6.44 -3.97
C GLY A 199 -44.53 -6.09 -3.52
N ALA A 200 -43.94 -5.04 -4.09
CA ALA A 200 -42.55 -4.63 -3.83
C ALA A 200 -42.41 -3.66 -2.63
N GLY A 201 -43.53 -3.22 -2.03
CA GLY A 201 -43.54 -2.15 -1.02
C GLY A 201 -42.81 -2.47 0.30
N GLY A 202 -42.66 -3.75 0.65
CA GLY A 202 -41.99 -4.18 1.89
C GLY A 202 -40.47 -4.24 1.82
N ALA A 203 -39.88 -4.37 0.63
CA ALA A 203 -38.43 -4.56 0.46
C ALA A 203 -37.59 -3.39 1.01
N PRO A 204 -37.96 -2.10 0.79
CA PRO A 204 -37.21 -0.98 1.38
C PRO A 204 -37.20 -1.01 2.92
N LEU A 205 -38.31 -1.42 3.56
CA LEU A 205 -38.40 -1.51 5.02
C LEU A 205 -37.48 -2.62 5.56
N VAL A 206 -37.44 -3.76 4.89
CA VAL A 206 -36.54 -4.88 5.20
C VAL A 206 -35.08 -4.42 5.09
N ARG A 207 -34.68 -3.83 3.96
CA ARG A 207 -33.31 -3.32 3.72
C ARG A 207 -32.89 -2.34 4.83
N MET A 208 -33.70 -1.30 5.09
CA MET A 208 -33.35 -0.29 6.10
C MET A 208 -33.24 -0.89 7.51
N ALA A 209 -34.15 -1.79 7.88
CA ALA A 209 -34.09 -2.42 9.20
C ALA A 209 -32.85 -3.30 9.39
N LEU A 210 -32.45 -4.06 8.35
CA LEU A 210 -31.22 -4.86 8.36
C LEU A 210 -29.97 -3.97 8.40
N ARG A 211 -29.91 -2.90 7.59
CA ARG A 211 -28.78 -1.96 7.58
C ARG A 211 -28.60 -1.28 8.93
N ILE A 212 -29.66 -0.78 9.55
CA ILE A 212 -29.60 -0.20 10.90
C ILE A 212 -29.03 -1.22 11.89
N MET A 213 -29.50 -2.46 11.85
CA MET A 213 -28.97 -3.51 12.73
C MET A 213 -27.50 -3.82 12.47
N ALA A 214 -27.09 -3.89 11.20
CA ALA A 214 -25.69 -4.12 10.84
C ALA A 214 -24.80 -3.01 11.39
N GLU A 215 -25.16 -1.73 11.19
CA GLU A 215 -24.39 -0.60 11.70
C GLU A 215 -24.35 -0.55 13.24
N LEU A 216 -25.45 -0.85 13.92
CA LEU A 216 -25.49 -0.90 15.38
C LEU A 216 -24.64 -2.05 15.96
N VAL A 217 -24.56 -3.19 15.27
CA VAL A 217 -23.70 -4.31 15.67
C VAL A 217 -22.23 -4.01 15.36
N ALA A 218 -21.93 -3.42 14.21
CA ALA A 218 -20.57 -3.00 13.83
C ALA A 218 -19.97 -2.00 14.83
N GLY A 219 -20.80 -1.09 15.38
CA GLY A 219 -20.39 -0.19 16.47
C GLY A 219 -19.95 -0.87 17.77
N LEU A 220 -20.12 -2.20 17.91
CA LEU A 220 -19.51 -2.92 19.03
C LEU A 220 -17.99 -3.06 18.87
N GLU A 221 -17.44 -2.93 17.66
CA GLU A 221 -15.99 -3.03 17.39
C GLU A 221 -15.22 -1.84 17.96
N LEU A 222 -15.74 -0.63 17.77
CA LEU A 222 -15.04 0.65 18.03
C LEU A 222 -14.94 1.05 19.51
N VAL A 223 -15.37 0.19 20.44
CA VAL A 223 -15.48 0.51 21.88
C VAL A 223 -14.20 0.12 22.64
N GLU A 224 -13.06 0.72 22.29
CA GLU A 224 -11.75 0.20 22.75
C GLU A 224 -11.08 1.00 23.89
N ALA A 225 -11.54 2.19 24.26
CA ALA A 225 -10.85 2.98 25.28
C ALA A 225 -11.59 3.03 26.64
N GLY A 226 -11.10 2.28 27.63
CA GLY A 226 -11.43 2.46 29.04
C GLY A 226 -12.33 1.38 29.68
N ALA A 227 -12.29 1.29 31.02
CA ALA A 227 -13.02 0.26 31.77
C ALA A 227 -14.56 0.37 31.63
N ASP A 228 -15.08 1.59 31.44
CA ASP A 228 -16.52 1.84 31.33
C ASP A 228 -17.05 1.56 29.91
N ALA A 229 -16.25 1.81 28.88
CA ALA A 229 -16.54 1.48 27.49
C ALA A 229 -16.73 -0.05 27.33
N ARG A 230 -15.75 -0.84 27.81
CA ARG A 230 -15.83 -2.31 27.80
C ARG A 230 -17.00 -2.87 28.63
N ARG A 231 -17.43 -2.17 29.68
CA ARG A 231 -18.62 -2.54 30.45
C ARG A 231 -19.91 -2.37 29.64
N ARG A 232 -20.04 -1.25 28.92
CA ARG A 232 -21.19 -0.96 28.04
C ARG A 232 -21.27 -1.93 26.87
N GLN A 233 -20.14 -2.21 26.22
CA GLN A 233 -20.04 -3.20 25.14
C GLN A 233 -20.52 -4.58 25.61
N ARG A 234 -20.05 -5.06 26.77
CA ARG A 234 -20.51 -6.32 27.38
C ARG A 234 -22.01 -6.33 27.65
N ALA A 235 -22.55 -5.26 28.25
CA ALA A 235 -23.98 -5.17 28.53
C ALA A 235 -24.85 -5.23 27.26
N ALA A 236 -24.41 -4.60 26.16
CA ALA A 236 -25.12 -4.68 24.88
C ALA A 236 -25.02 -6.06 24.23
N ARG A 237 -23.86 -6.74 24.33
CA ARG A 237 -23.72 -8.13 23.89
C ARG A 237 -24.64 -9.07 24.67
N ASP A 238 -24.73 -8.90 25.99
CA ASP A 238 -25.62 -9.69 26.85
C ASP A 238 -27.10 -9.45 26.52
N ALA A 239 -27.48 -8.20 26.21
CA ALA A 239 -28.84 -7.86 25.78
C ALA A 239 -29.21 -8.44 24.41
N MET A 240 -28.24 -8.53 23.49
CA MET A 240 -28.43 -9.07 22.15
C MET A 240 -28.43 -10.61 22.10
N ALA A 241 -27.69 -11.26 22.99
CA ALA A 241 -27.54 -12.72 23.04
C ALA A 241 -28.86 -13.52 22.86
N PRO A 242 -29.99 -13.22 23.56
CA PRO A 242 -31.24 -13.95 23.36
C PRO A 242 -31.94 -13.68 22.02
N LEU A 243 -31.57 -12.60 21.33
CA LEU A 243 -32.16 -12.19 20.05
C LEU A 243 -31.37 -12.71 18.84
N VAL A 244 -30.13 -13.19 19.04
CA VAL A 244 -29.28 -13.70 17.95
C VAL A 244 -29.98 -14.82 17.16
N GLY A 245 -30.49 -15.86 17.85
CA GLY A 245 -31.19 -16.96 17.17
C GLY A 245 -32.36 -16.50 16.30
N PRO A 246 -33.34 -15.75 16.85
CA PRO A 246 -34.43 -15.16 16.07
C PRO A 246 -33.97 -14.32 14.87
N TRP A 247 -32.88 -13.56 15.01
CA TRP A 247 -32.29 -12.79 13.91
C TRP A 247 -31.73 -13.70 12.81
N VAL A 248 -31.01 -14.76 13.18
CA VAL A 248 -30.48 -15.74 12.22
C VAL A 248 -31.60 -16.42 11.44
N ASP A 249 -32.71 -16.77 12.10
CA ASP A 249 -33.87 -17.39 11.43
C ASP A 249 -34.50 -16.44 10.40
N VAL A 250 -34.69 -15.17 10.76
CA VAL A 250 -35.26 -14.16 9.86
C VAL A 250 -34.32 -13.84 8.71
N ILE A 251 -33.01 -13.75 8.96
CA ILE A 251 -31.98 -13.63 7.91
C ILE A 251 -32.06 -14.81 6.95
N GLY A 252 -32.14 -16.05 7.47
CA GLY A 252 -32.31 -17.25 6.65
C GLY A 252 -33.57 -17.19 5.76
N GLY A 253 -34.66 -16.63 6.29
CA GLY A 253 -35.88 -16.36 5.52
C GLY A 253 -35.68 -15.35 4.38
N VAL A 254 -34.97 -14.25 4.62
CA VAL A 254 -34.63 -13.23 3.60
C VAL A 254 -33.70 -13.81 2.54
N LEU A 255 -32.69 -14.57 2.92
CA LEU A 255 -31.78 -15.25 1.99
C LEU A 255 -32.52 -16.29 1.13
N ALA A 256 -33.56 -16.93 1.66
CA ALA A 256 -34.38 -17.89 0.94
C ALA A 256 -35.39 -17.27 -0.06
N LEU A 257 -35.58 -15.93 -0.06
CA LEU A 257 -36.36 -15.25 -1.10
C LEU A 257 -35.73 -15.45 -2.50
N PRO A 258 -36.50 -15.29 -3.59
CA PRO A 258 -35.98 -15.44 -4.95
C PRO A 258 -34.74 -14.59 -5.22
N PHE A 259 -33.77 -15.16 -5.95
CA PHE A 259 -32.55 -14.48 -6.38
C PHE A 259 -32.32 -14.75 -7.86
N ASP A 260 -33.02 -13.97 -8.69
CA ASP A 260 -33.03 -14.08 -10.14
C ASP A 260 -33.20 -12.68 -10.77
N GLY A 261 -33.15 -12.61 -12.11
CA GLY A 261 -33.27 -11.36 -12.86
C GLY A 261 -34.62 -10.65 -12.73
N ALA A 262 -35.68 -11.33 -12.26
CA ALA A 262 -36.99 -10.71 -12.01
C ALA A 262 -37.09 -10.14 -10.59
N ALA A 263 -36.29 -10.66 -9.65
CA ALA A 263 -36.28 -10.29 -8.24
C ALA A 263 -35.22 -9.22 -7.87
N ARG A 264 -34.77 -8.38 -8.82
CA ARG A 264 -33.70 -7.38 -8.59
C ARG A 264 -33.97 -6.41 -7.44
N HIS A 265 -35.23 -6.06 -7.22
CA HIS A 265 -35.67 -5.20 -6.12
C HIS A 265 -35.39 -5.80 -4.71
N LEU A 266 -35.07 -7.10 -4.62
CA LEU A 266 -34.71 -7.78 -3.36
C LEU A 266 -33.19 -7.82 -3.10
N TRP A 267 -32.35 -7.42 -4.05
CA TRP A 267 -30.90 -7.51 -3.93
C TRP A 267 -30.35 -6.75 -2.73
N GLY A 268 -30.84 -5.52 -2.49
CA GLY A 268 -30.45 -4.75 -1.30
C GLY A 268 -30.85 -5.40 0.02
N CYS A 269 -31.96 -6.15 0.06
CA CYS A 269 -32.33 -6.90 1.27
C CYS A 269 -31.34 -8.03 1.55
N LYS A 270 -30.90 -8.72 0.50
CA LYS A 270 -29.94 -9.83 0.60
C LYS A 270 -28.56 -9.35 0.99
N LEU A 271 -28.10 -8.22 0.43
CA LEU A 271 -26.84 -7.57 0.80
C LEU A 271 -26.77 -7.32 2.31
N GLU A 272 -27.75 -6.60 2.84
CA GLU A 272 -27.77 -6.24 4.27
C GLU A 272 -27.98 -7.46 5.18
N ALA A 273 -28.72 -8.48 4.71
CA ALA A 273 -28.87 -9.74 5.42
C ALA A 273 -27.53 -10.50 5.53
N LEU A 274 -26.73 -10.54 4.46
CA LEU A 274 -25.41 -11.13 4.45
C LEU A 274 -24.44 -10.35 5.37
N ARG A 275 -24.43 -9.02 5.27
CA ARG A 275 -23.60 -8.15 6.12
C ARG A 275 -23.92 -8.33 7.61
N LEU A 276 -25.20 -8.32 7.97
CA LEU A 276 -25.61 -8.58 9.36
C LEU A 276 -25.24 -10.00 9.81
N LEU A 277 -25.38 -11.01 8.93
CA LEU A 277 -24.98 -12.39 9.24
C LEU A 277 -23.48 -12.48 9.55
N GLN A 278 -22.63 -11.86 8.73
CA GLN A 278 -21.18 -11.80 8.91
C GLN A 278 -20.82 -11.19 10.28
N LEU A 279 -21.43 -10.05 10.61
CA LEU A 279 -21.23 -9.38 11.91
C LEU A 279 -21.69 -10.25 13.09
N LEU A 280 -22.83 -10.94 12.97
CA LEU A 280 -23.30 -11.85 14.02
C LEU A 280 -22.36 -13.04 14.22
N ILE A 281 -21.75 -13.56 13.15
CA ILE A 281 -20.73 -14.61 13.21
C ILE A 281 -19.49 -14.09 13.96
N LYS A 282 -18.99 -12.89 13.61
CA LYS A 282 -17.82 -12.27 14.23
C LYS A 282 -18.05 -11.99 15.73
N PHE A 283 -19.16 -11.35 16.09
CA PHE A 283 -19.38 -10.86 17.46
C PHE A 283 -20.10 -11.86 18.39
N PHE A 284 -20.86 -12.83 17.86
CA PHE A 284 -21.67 -13.75 18.66
C PHE A 284 -21.45 -15.24 18.34
N PRO A 285 -20.21 -15.71 18.12
CA PRO A 285 -19.98 -17.05 17.56
C PRO A 285 -20.61 -18.16 18.40
N LYS A 286 -20.60 -18.03 19.73
CA LYS A 286 -21.21 -19.00 20.68
C LYS A 286 -22.72 -19.17 20.51
N HIS A 287 -23.42 -18.12 20.10
CA HIS A 287 -24.87 -18.12 19.96
C HIS A 287 -25.33 -18.57 18.55
N MET A 288 -24.40 -18.65 17.60
CA MET A 288 -24.68 -19.05 16.21
C MET A 288 -24.79 -20.57 16.03
N GLU A 289 -24.15 -21.38 16.87
CA GLU A 289 -23.88 -22.82 16.62
C GLU A 289 -25.12 -23.66 16.23
N GLY A 290 -26.24 -23.46 16.92
CA GLY A 290 -27.47 -24.22 16.66
C GLY A 290 -28.24 -23.80 15.41
N ALA A 291 -28.07 -22.56 14.95
CA ALA A 291 -28.82 -21.99 13.83
C ALA A 291 -28.01 -21.94 12.52
N MET A 292 -26.68 -22.07 12.59
CA MET A 292 -25.79 -22.01 11.42
C MET A 292 -26.18 -22.95 10.27
N PRO A 293 -26.51 -24.24 10.47
CA PRO A 293 -26.81 -25.12 9.34
C PRO A 293 -28.00 -24.65 8.49
N GLY A 294 -29.03 -24.07 9.12
CA GLY A 294 -30.23 -23.60 8.43
C GLY A 294 -29.96 -22.35 7.59
N VAL A 295 -29.32 -21.33 8.18
CA VAL A 295 -28.99 -20.09 7.46
C VAL A 295 -27.95 -20.34 6.36
N MET A 296 -26.96 -21.21 6.60
CA MET A 296 -25.98 -21.57 5.57
C MET A 296 -26.59 -22.35 4.42
N ALA A 297 -27.61 -23.20 4.65
CA ALA A 297 -28.33 -23.83 3.55
C ALA A 297 -29.13 -22.84 2.69
N ALA A 298 -29.57 -21.70 3.25
CA ALA A 298 -30.17 -20.62 2.49
C ALA A 298 -29.11 -19.82 1.71
N ALA A 299 -28.00 -19.44 2.36
CA ALA A 299 -26.87 -18.77 1.73
C ALA A 299 -26.29 -19.59 0.57
N TRP A 300 -26.15 -20.91 0.75
CA TRP A 300 -25.67 -21.83 -0.28
C TRP A 300 -26.54 -21.85 -1.54
N ARG A 301 -27.87 -21.95 -1.35
CA ARG A 301 -28.82 -21.91 -2.48
C ARG A 301 -28.77 -20.57 -3.20
N MET A 302 -28.63 -19.48 -2.46
CA MET A 302 -28.43 -18.16 -3.03
C MET A 302 -27.12 -18.09 -3.82
N MET A 303 -26.02 -18.65 -3.31
CA MET A 303 -24.73 -18.68 -4.01
C MET A 303 -24.80 -19.45 -5.33
N ALA A 304 -25.47 -20.60 -5.34
CA ALA A 304 -25.66 -21.39 -6.55
C ALA A 304 -26.54 -20.66 -7.59
N ALA A 305 -27.61 -19.99 -7.15
CA ALA A 305 -28.45 -19.17 -8.02
C ALA A 305 -27.69 -17.93 -8.54
N GLY A 306 -26.85 -17.34 -7.71
CA GLY A 306 -26.01 -16.19 -8.06
C GLY A 306 -25.03 -16.50 -9.19
N ALA A 307 -24.53 -17.73 -9.29
CA ALA A 307 -23.59 -18.09 -10.36
C ALA A 307 -24.29 -18.10 -11.73
N GLN A 308 -25.55 -18.55 -11.78
CA GLN A 308 -26.37 -18.46 -13.00
C GLN A 308 -26.70 -17.00 -13.34
N LEU A 309 -27.08 -16.22 -12.32
CA LEU A 309 -27.43 -14.81 -12.51
C LEU A 309 -26.24 -13.96 -12.97
N HIS A 310 -25.06 -14.20 -12.39
CA HIS A 310 -23.80 -13.57 -12.80
C HIS A 310 -23.41 -13.97 -14.23
N GLN A 311 -23.59 -15.24 -14.60
CA GLN A 311 -23.39 -15.69 -15.97
C GLN A 311 -24.30 -14.91 -16.94
N GLU A 312 -25.58 -14.76 -16.62
CA GLU A 312 -26.57 -14.10 -17.48
C GLU A 312 -26.37 -12.58 -17.58
N LEU A 313 -26.15 -11.90 -16.46
CA LEU A 313 -26.18 -10.43 -16.39
C LEU A 313 -24.81 -9.75 -16.45
N SER A 314 -23.76 -10.39 -15.92
CA SER A 314 -22.41 -9.80 -15.90
C SER A 314 -21.52 -10.41 -16.97
N VAL A 315 -21.47 -11.74 -17.06
CA VAL A 315 -20.62 -12.41 -18.05
C VAL A 315 -21.21 -12.20 -19.44
N GLU A 316 -22.46 -12.60 -19.66
CA GLU A 316 -23.07 -12.57 -20.99
C GLU A 316 -23.84 -11.28 -21.33
N GLY A 317 -24.23 -10.50 -20.31
CA GLY A 317 -25.01 -9.26 -20.43
C GLY A 317 -24.20 -8.04 -20.87
N GLU A 318 -24.91 -6.91 -21.03
CA GLU A 318 -24.34 -5.60 -21.38
C GLU A 318 -24.17 -4.72 -20.12
N ASP A 319 -23.35 -3.67 -20.22
CA ASP A 319 -23.16 -2.74 -19.10
C ASP A 319 -24.50 -2.13 -18.63
N GLY A 320 -24.75 -2.25 -17.32
CA GLY A 320 -25.99 -1.81 -16.68
C GLY A 320 -27.05 -2.91 -16.53
N ASP A 321 -26.93 -4.06 -17.20
CA ASP A 321 -27.86 -5.18 -17.04
C ASP A 321 -27.81 -5.78 -15.63
N ASP A 322 -26.71 -5.58 -14.91
CA ASP A 322 -26.46 -6.03 -13.55
C ASP A 322 -26.90 -5.00 -12.49
N GLU A 323 -27.57 -3.92 -12.88
CA GLU A 323 -28.10 -2.91 -11.96
C GLU A 323 -29.48 -3.28 -11.41
N ALA A 324 -29.65 -3.04 -10.10
CA ALA A 324 -30.95 -3.03 -9.47
C ALA A 324 -31.76 -1.80 -9.93
N PRO A 325 -33.10 -1.89 -9.96
CA PRO A 325 -33.94 -0.73 -10.21
C PRO A 325 -33.58 0.38 -9.22
N ALA A 326 -33.41 1.61 -9.73
CA ALA A 326 -33.18 2.78 -8.89
C ALA A 326 -34.25 2.84 -7.79
N GLY A 327 -33.85 2.60 -6.54
CA GLY A 327 -34.73 2.70 -5.40
C GLY A 327 -35.07 4.15 -5.10
N ASP A 328 -36.03 4.35 -4.19
CA ASP A 328 -36.01 5.55 -3.35
C ASP A 328 -34.85 5.32 -2.37
N ASP A 329 -33.62 5.40 -2.84
CA ASP A 329 -32.43 5.34 -2.01
C ASP A 329 -32.05 6.77 -1.63
N GLY A 330 -31.36 6.93 -0.49
CA GLY A 330 -31.07 8.26 0.06
C GLY A 330 -30.29 9.14 -0.93
N PRO A 331 -30.20 10.46 -0.68
CA PRO A 331 -29.48 11.39 -1.55
C PRO A 331 -27.95 11.17 -1.61
N ASP A 332 -27.43 10.17 -0.91
CA ASP A 332 -26.00 9.93 -0.69
C ASP A 332 -25.50 8.59 -1.29
N GLU A 333 -26.35 7.81 -2.00
CA GLU A 333 -25.90 6.62 -2.77
C GLU A 333 -25.56 7.04 -4.22
N GLU A 334 -24.29 6.88 -4.64
CA GLU A 334 -23.73 7.33 -5.93
C GLU A 334 -24.17 6.51 -7.15
N GLY A 335 -25.24 5.72 -7.06
CA GLY A 335 -25.73 4.92 -8.17
C GLY A 335 -26.67 3.79 -7.74
N PRO A 336 -27.24 3.04 -8.71
CA PRO A 336 -28.00 1.84 -8.42
C PRO A 336 -27.10 0.73 -7.83
N LEU A 337 -27.66 -0.09 -6.96
CA LEU A 337 -26.97 -1.26 -6.42
C LEU A 337 -26.69 -2.26 -7.55
N ARG A 338 -25.43 -2.67 -7.71
CA ARG A 338 -25.03 -3.68 -8.70
C ARG A 338 -25.05 -5.10 -8.12
N LEU A 339 -25.29 -6.09 -8.98
CA LEU A 339 -25.26 -7.51 -8.63
C LEU A 339 -23.91 -7.92 -8.01
N GLU A 340 -22.82 -7.38 -8.56
CA GLU A 340 -21.45 -7.63 -8.12
C GLU A 340 -21.26 -7.33 -6.64
N THR A 341 -21.82 -6.21 -6.14
CA THR A 341 -21.73 -5.84 -4.71
C THR A 341 -22.37 -6.89 -3.80
N VAL A 342 -23.49 -7.49 -4.22
CA VAL A 342 -24.17 -8.54 -3.44
C VAL A 342 -23.35 -9.83 -3.42
N ILE A 343 -22.74 -10.18 -4.56
CA ILE A 343 -21.89 -11.37 -4.68
C ILE A 343 -20.60 -11.18 -3.87
N SER A 344 -19.94 -10.02 -3.95
CA SER A 344 -18.74 -9.73 -3.15
C SER A 344 -19.02 -9.82 -1.66
N GLN A 345 -20.13 -9.26 -1.16
CA GLN A 345 -20.52 -9.42 0.24
C GLN A 345 -20.80 -10.89 0.65
N MET A 346 -21.21 -11.74 -0.30
CA MET A 346 -21.36 -13.17 -0.06
C MET A 346 -19.99 -13.87 0.04
N PHE A 347 -19.00 -13.45 -0.77
CA PHE A 347 -17.62 -13.92 -0.63
C PHE A 347 -17.00 -13.46 0.70
N GLU A 348 -17.20 -12.21 1.11
CA GLU A 348 -16.78 -11.69 2.43
C GLU A 348 -17.28 -12.56 3.60
N LEU A 349 -18.54 -13.00 3.52
CA LEU A 349 -19.10 -13.94 4.50
C LEU A 349 -18.34 -15.28 4.48
N LEU A 350 -18.01 -15.81 3.30
CA LEU A 350 -17.28 -17.08 3.17
C LEU A 350 -15.83 -16.96 3.65
N LEU A 351 -15.13 -15.86 3.34
CA LEU A 351 -13.79 -15.54 3.84
C LEU A 351 -13.78 -15.48 5.38
N THR A 352 -14.79 -14.83 5.97
CA THR A 352 -14.98 -14.79 7.43
C THR A 352 -15.20 -16.18 8.03
N LEU A 353 -15.89 -17.07 7.31
CA LEU A 353 -16.14 -18.45 7.76
C LEU A 353 -14.92 -19.36 7.61
N SER A 354 -14.11 -19.19 6.56
CA SER A 354 -12.88 -19.97 6.33
C SER A 354 -11.80 -19.64 7.34
N GLY A 355 -11.62 -18.36 7.68
CA GLY A 355 -10.63 -17.91 8.68
C GLY A 355 -11.01 -18.26 10.13
N SER A 356 -12.20 -18.85 10.35
CA SER A 356 -12.62 -19.29 11.68
C SER A 356 -12.53 -20.81 11.82
N PRO A 357 -11.60 -21.35 12.64
CA PRO A 357 -11.45 -22.79 12.87
C PRO A 357 -12.74 -23.48 13.32
N ARG A 358 -13.65 -22.71 13.94
CA ARG A 358 -14.96 -23.17 14.37
C ARG A 358 -15.87 -23.56 13.20
N TYR A 359 -15.86 -22.76 12.13
CA TYR A 359 -16.80 -22.88 11.02
C TYR A 359 -16.23 -23.62 9.81
N GLN A 360 -14.91 -23.82 9.73
CA GLN A 360 -14.26 -24.65 8.72
C GLN A 360 -14.93 -26.02 8.55
N ARG A 361 -15.38 -26.67 9.64
CA ARG A 361 -16.09 -27.97 9.59
C ARG A 361 -17.38 -27.95 8.77
N LEU A 362 -18.03 -26.79 8.64
CA LEU A 362 -19.21 -26.61 7.80
C LEU A 362 -18.84 -26.49 6.31
N LEU A 363 -17.65 -25.99 6.01
CA LEU A 363 -17.16 -25.77 4.65
C LEU A 363 -16.52 -27.01 4.04
N VAL A 364 -15.85 -27.86 4.85
CA VAL A 364 -15.15 -29.06 4.36
C VAL A 364 -16.01 -29.94 3.43
N PRO A 365 -17.27 -30.28 3.75
CA PRO A 365 -18.11 -31.10 2.86
C PRO A 365 -18.51 -30.39 1.55
N ALA A 366 -18.46 -29.06 1.53
CA ALA A 366 -18.86 -28.21 0.42
C ALA A 366 -17.69 -27.80 -0.49
N LEU A 367 -16.44 -28.10 -0.12
CA LEU A 367 -15.23 -27.73 -0.86
C LEU A 367 -15.30 -28.01 -2.38
N PRO A 368 -15.75 -29.20 -2.86
CA PRO A 368 -15.78 -29.48 -4.29
C PRO A 368 -16.72 -28.57 -5.08
N ASP A 369 -17.86 -28.20 -4.47
CA ASP A 369 -18.84 -27.33 -5.11
C ASP A 369 -18.46 -25.86 -4.96
N LEU A 370 -17.88 -25.46 -3.81
CA LEU A 370 -17.32 -24.13 -3.59
C LEU A 370 -16.25 -23.80 -4.63
N ALA A 371 -15.26 -24.68 -4.77
CA ALA A 371 -14.18 -24.48 -5.73
C ALA A 371 -14.71 -24.33 -7.16
N ALA A 372 -15.74 -25.09 -7.54
CA ALA A 372 -16.31 -24.97 -8.87
C ALA A 372 -17.17 -23.71 -9.07
N LEU A 373 -17.82 -23.22 -8.02
CA LEU A 373 -18.51 -21.94 -8.03
C LEU A 373 -17.49 -20.80 -8.17
N CYS A 374 -16.38 -20.85 -7.43
CA CYS A 374 -15.30 -19.87 -7.56
C CYS A 374 -14.79 -19.80 -9.01
N VAL A 375 -14.47 -20.93 -9.64
CA VAL A 375 -14.08 -20.94 -11.07
C VAL A 375 -15.17 -20.35 -11.99
N SER A 376 -16.45 -20.50 -11.63
CA SER A 376 -17.55 -19.94 -12.43
C SER A 376 -17.66 -18.42 -12.27
N TYR A 377 -17.42 -17.88 -11.08
CA TYR A 377 -17.38 -16.44 -10.79
C TYR A 377 -16.09 -15.77 -11.27
N SER A 378 -15.02 -16.53 -11.48
CA SER A 378 -13.77 -16.02 -12.06
C SER A 378 -13.84 -15.83 -13.58
N GLN A 379 -14.98 -15.94 -14.26
CA GLN A 379 -15.07 -15.71 -15.70
C GLN A 379 -14.98 -14.22 -16.04
N MET A 380 -14.22 -13.90 -17.09
CA MET A 380 -14.15 -12.56 -17.67
C MET A 380 -15.53 -12.09 -18.17
N SER A 381 -15.92 -10.87 -17.81
CA SER A 381 -17.16 -10.24 -18.31
C SER A 381 -17.04 -9.75 -19.75
N ALA A 382 -18.16 -9.42 -20.40
CA ALA A 382 -18.12 -8.83 -21.74
C ALA A 382 -17.42 -7.46 -21.77
N ALA A 383 -17.66 -6.63 -20.74
CA ALA A 383 -17.00 -5.34 -20.58
C ALA A 383 -15.49 -5.48 -20.38
N GLN A 384 -15.05 -6.44 -19.54
CA GLN A 384 -13.62 -6.76 -19.36
C GLN A 384 -12.99 -7.27 -20.66
N GLU A 385 -13.69 -8.13 -21.41
CA GLU A 385 -13.18 -8.63 -22.70
C GLU A 385 -12.92 -7.50 -23.69
N GLU A 386 -13.84 -6.54 -23.80
CA GLU A 386 -13.69 -5.37 -24.67
C GLU A 386 -12.58 -4.43 -24.16
N ALA A 387 -12.57 -4.12 -22.86
CA ALA A 387 -11.58 -3.26 -22.24
C ALA A 387 -10.16 -3.82 -22.40
N TRP A 388 -9.93 -5.09 -22.04
CA TRP A 388 -8.61 -5.71 -22.10
C TRP A 388 -8.13 -5.95 -23.54
N ALA A 389 -9.04 -6.16 -24.49
CA ALA A 389 -8.67 -6.28 -25.90
C ALA A 389 -8.29 -4.93 -26.52
N GLY A 390 -8.94 -3.84 -26.10
CA GLY A 390 -8.68 -2.49 -26.58
C GLY A 390 -7.51 -1.79 -25.89
N ASP A 391 -7.25 -2.13 -24.62
CA ASP A 391 -6.25 -1.49 -23.78
C ASP A 391 -5.47 -2.53 -22.92
N PRO A 392 -4.21 -2.83 -23.26
CA PRO A 392 -3.38 -3.76 -22.50
C PRO A 392 -2.99 -3.21 -21.10
N ASN A 393 -3.02 -1.89 -20.89
CA ASN A 393 -2.75 -1.32 -19.58
C ASN A 393 -3.90 -1.61 -18.61
N ALA A 394 -5.15 -1.49 -19.07
CA ALA A 394 -6.33 -1.91 -18.31
C ALA A 394 -6.27 -3.39 -17.91
N LEU A 395 -5.78 -4.28 -18.79
CA LEU A 395 -5.57 -5.69 -18.46
C LEU A 395 -4.57 -5.88 -17.32
N ILE A 396 -3.40 -5.22 -17.40
CA ILE A 396 -2.36 -5.35 -16.37
C ILE A 396 -2.85 -4.74 -15.05
N ALA A 397 -3.45 -3.55 -15.11
CA ALA A 397 -4.01 -2.87 -13.95
C ALA A 397 -5.08 -3.72 -13.26
N ASP A 398 -6.05 -4.28 -13.98
CA ASP A 398 -7.09 -5.12 -13.39
C ASP A 398 -6.52 -6.40 -12.76
N GLU A 399 -5.52 -7.04 -13.39
CA GLU A 399 -4.87 -8.24 -12.85
C GLU A 399 -3.97 -7.98 -11.64
N GLU A 400 -3.50 -6.75 -11.46
CA GLU A 400 -2.62 -6.34 -10.35
C GLU A 400 -3.36 -5.48 -9.30
N SER A 401 -4.63 -5.13 -9.56
CA SER A 401 -5.45 -4.29 -8.69
C SER A 401 -5.99 -5.01 -7.46
N GLU A 402 -6.17 -4.26 -6.38
CA GLU A 402 -6.90 -4.68 -5.18
C GLU A 402 -8.43 -4.48 -5.33
N PHE A 403 -8.98 -4.42 -6.55
CA PHE A 403 -10.40 -4.14 -6.74
C PHE A 403 -11.29 -5.24 -6.13
N VAL A 404 -12.36 -4.82 -5.47
CA VAL A 404 -13.35 -5.73 -4.90
C VAL A 404 -14.41 -6.05 -5.94
N GLY A 405 -14.40 -7.28 -6.45
CA GLY A 405 -15.39 -7.80 -7.40
C GLY A 405 -15.52 -9.33 -7.31
N PRO A 406 -16.49 -9.94 -8.01
CA PRO A 406 -16.72 -11.39 -7.93
C PRO A 406 -15.50 -12.23 -8.33
N ARG A 407 -14.75 -11.80 -9.35
CA ARG A 407 -13.55 -12.49 -9.85
C ARG A 407 -12.39 -12.46 -8.83
N PRO A 408 -11.91 -11.28 -8.37
CA PRO A 408 -10.90 -11.21 -7.29
C PRO A 408 -11.34 -11.90 -6.00
N SER A 409 -12.61 -11.76 -5.60
CA SER A 409 -13.13 -12.39 -4.37
C SER A 409 -13.15 -13.92 -4.44
N ALA A 410 -13.39 -14.48 -5.63
CA ALA A 410 -13.34 -15.93 -5.85
C ALA A 410 -11.91 -16.48 -5.77
N GLU A 411 -10.93 -15.71 -6.25
CA GLU A 411 -9.50 -16.04 -6.18
C GLU A 411 -9.02 -16.00 -4.72
N LEU A 412 -9.27 -14.89 -4.02
CA LEU A 412 -8.97 -14.74 -2.59
C LEU A 412 -9.56 -15.86 -1.75
N LEU A 413 -10.81 -16.25 -2.01
CA LEU A 413 -11.44 -17.34 -1.27
C LEU A 413 -10.75 -18.68 -1.54
N ILE A 414 -10.37 -19.00 -2.79
CA ILE A 414 -9.66 -20.25 -3.07
C ILE A 414 -8.33 -20.29 -2.31
N ASP A 415 -7.56 -19.20 -2.34
CA ASP A 415 -6.26 -19.12 -1.69
C ASP A 415 -6.40 -19.32 -0.17
N GLN A 416 -7.32 -18.59 0.47
CA GLN A 416 -7.59 -18.75 1.90
C GLN A 416 -8.11 -20.15 2.26
N LEU A 417 -8.95 -20.78 1.43
CA LEU A 417 -9.41 -22.15 1.68
C LEU A 417 -8.23 -23.14 1.64
N VAL A 418 -7.26 -22.95 0.75
CA VAL A 418 -6.05 -23.79 0.63
C VAL A 418 -5.11 -23.58 1.82
N GLU A 419 -4.90 -22.33 2.23
CA GLU A 419 -4.09 -21.97 3.39
C GLU A 419 -4.66 -22.57 4.68
N GLU A 420 -5.96 -22.35 4.94
CA GLU A 420 -6.61 -22.74 6.18
C GLU A 420 -6.90 -24.25 6.30
N MET A 421 -7.19 -24.92 5.17
CA MET A 421 -7.62 -26.33 5.18
C MET A 421 -6.66 -27.28 4.49
N GLY A 422 -5.60 -26.80 3.84
CA GLY A 422 -4.53 -27.61 3.26
C GLY A 422 -4.98 -28.52 2.11
N ALA A 423 -4.45 -29.75 2.11
CA ALA A 423 -4.59 -30.70 0.99
C ALA A 423 -6.03 -30.99 0.52
N PRO A 424 -7.05 -31.17 1.40
CA PRO A 424 -8.44 -31.36 0.97
C PRO A 424 -9.00 -30.20 0.10
N ALA A 425 -8.66 -28.95 0.44
CA ALA A 425 -9.09 -27.79 -0.33
C ALA A 425 -8.35 -27.69 -1.66
N LEU A 426 -7.04 -27.94 -1.65
CA LEU A 426 -6.23 -28.01 -2.87
C LEU A 426 -6.73 -29.10 -3.84
N GLU A 427 -7.00 -30.31 -3.35
CA GLU A 427 -7.53 -31.40 -4.17
C GLU A 427 -8.91 -31.05 -4.77
N ALA A 428 -9.77 -30.40 -3.99
CA ALA A 428 -11.08 -29.95 -4.47
C ALA A 428 -10.95 -28.87 -5.55
N ALA A 429 -10.02 -27.92 -5.37
CA ALA A 429 -9.77 -26.84 -6.31
C ALA A 429 -9.22 -27.34 -7.66
N VAL A 430 -8.22 -28.23 -7.63
CA VAL A 430 -7.67 -28.84 -8.85
C VAL A 430 -8.71 -29.71 -9.57
N ALA A 431 -9.51 -30.48 -8.81
CA ALA A 431 -10.60 -31.26 -9.40
C ALA A 431 -11.69 -30.38 -10.04
N ALA A 432 -12.01 -29.24 -9.43
CA ALA A 432 -12.95 -28.27 -9.97
C ALA A 432 -12.43 -27.66 -11.29
N VAL A 433 -11.16 -27.21 -11.33
CA VAL A 433 -10.49 -26.74 -12.55
C VAL A 433 -10.61 -27.78 -13.67
N LYS A 434 -10.24 -29.04 -13.40
CA LYS A 434 -10.31 -30.12 -14.38
C LYS A 434 -11.73 -30.35 -14.91
N ARG A 435 -12.72 -30.32 -14.02
CA ARG A 435 -14.14 -30.45 -14.40
C ARG A 435 -14.57 -29.31 -15.32
N ARG A 436 -14.22 -28.07 -14.98
CA ARG A 436 -14.59 -26.87 -15.77
C ARG A 436 -13.89 -26.83 -17.13
N LEU A 437 -12.62 -27.29 -17.21
CA LEU A 437 -11.92 -27.44 -18.49
C LEU A 437 -12.61 -28.45 -19.41
N ALA A 438 -13.04 -29.60 -18.88
CA ALA A 438 -13.76 -30.61 -19.67
C ALA A 438 -15.11 -30.07 -20.19
N GLU A 439 -15.86 -29.35 -19.34
CA GLU A 439 -17.12 -28.69 -19.73
C GLU A 439 -16.89 -27.65 -20.84
N ALA A 440 -15.82 -26.86 -20.75
CA ALA A 440 -15.45 -25.89 -21.79
C ALA A 440 -15.07 -26.59 -23.10
N ASP A 441 -14.36 -27.72 -23.04
CA ASP A 441 -14.02 -28.52 -24.23
C ASP A 441 -15.25 -29.13 -24.90
N GLU A 442 -16.20 -29.62 -24.12
CA GLU A 442 -17.49 -30.10 -24.65
C GLU A 442 -18.34 -28.98 -25.24
N ALA A 443 -18.32 -27.79 -24.64
CA ALA A 443 -18.97 -26.60 -25.20
C ALA A 443 -18.32 -26.19 -26.53
N ALA A 444 -16.99 -26.20 -26.61
CA ALA A 444 -16.23 -25.93 -27.83
C ALA A 444 -16.55 -26.94 -28.95
N ALA A 445 -16.60 -28.23 -28.61
CA ALA A 445 -16.93 -29.30 -29.56
C ALA A 445 -18.36 -29.18 -30.13
N ARG A 446 -19.28 -28.56 -29.38
CA ARG A 446 -20.65 -28.25 -29.82
C ARG A 446 -20.76 -26.92 -30.57
N GLY A 447 -19.67 -26.16 -30.69
CA GLY A 447 -19.69 -24.82 -31.30
C GLY A 447 -20.45 -23.80 -30.47
N ALA A 448 -20.50 -23.96 -29.14
CA ALA A 448 -21.14 -22.98 -28.26
C ALA A 448 -20.38 -21.65 -28.33
N PRO A 449 -21.07 -20.51 -28.45
CA PRO A 449 -20.42 -19.20 -28.36
C PRO A 449 -19.80 -19.04 -26.96
N LYS A 450 -18.75 -18.22 -26.83
CA LYS A 450 -18.13 -17.85 -25.55
C LYS A 450 -17.55 -19.01 -24.69
N TRP A 451 -17.44 -20.23 -25.23
CA TRP A 451 -16.90 -21.41 -24.52
C TRP A 451 -15.52 -21.18 -23.86
N TYR A 452 -14.74 -20.25 -24.41
CA TYR A 452 -13.40 -19.90 -23.99
C TYR A 452 -13.35 -19.20 -22.62
N ARG A 453 -14.42 -18.55 -22.15
CA ARG A 453 -14.40 -17.78 -20.88
C ARG A 453 -14.27 -18.69 -19.67
N LEU A 454 -15.02 -19.79 -19.66
CA LEU A 454 -14.90 -20.81 -18.61
C LEU A 454 -13.53 -21.48 -18.64
N ARG A 455 -12.94 -21.66 -19.82
CA ARG A 455 -11.58 -22.19 -19.95
C ARG A 455 -10.55 -21.20 -19.41
N GLU A 456 -10.64 -19.93 -19.77
CA GLU A 456 -9.77 -18.86 -19.26
C GLU A 456 -9.82 -18.80 -17.72
N ALA A 457 -11.01 -18.80 -17.13
CA ALA A 457 -11.20 -18.79 -15.68
C ALA A 457 -10.57 -20.01 -14.99
N ALA A 458 -10.70 -21.19 -15.59
CA ALA A 458 -10.08 -22.40 -15.06
C ALA A 458 -8.54 -22.35 -15.13
N LEU A 459 -7.97 -21.73 -16.18
CA LEU A 459 -6.52 -21.53 -16.28
C LEU A 459 -6.01 -20.48 -15.29
N LEU A 460 -6.77 -19.40 -15.07
CA LEU A 460 -6.49 -18.38 -14.06
C LEU A 460 -6.40 -19.01 -12.67
N VAL A 461 -7.47 -19.68 -12.24
CA VAL A 461 -7.54 -20.31 -10.91
C VAL A 461 -6.40 -21.31 -10.72
N LEU A 462 -6.08 -22.10 -11.74
CA LEU A 462 -4.94 -23.02 -11.66
C LEU A 462 -3.61 -22.28 -11.49
N GLY A 463 -3.40 -21.19 -12.22
CA GLY A 463 -2.14 -20.43 -12.13
C GLY A 463 -1.95 -19.76 -10.77
N ASN A 464 -3.02 -19.23 -10.16
CA ASN A 464 -2.98 -18.65 -8.81
C ASN A 464 -2.67 -19.74 -7.76
N LEU A 465 -3.33 -20.89 -7.86
CA LEU A 465 -3.03 -22.04 -7.00
C LEU A 465 -1.53 -22.41 -7.07
N LEU A 466 -0.94 -22.41 -8.27
CA LEU A 466 0.49 -22.71 -8.46
C LEU A 466 1.43 -21.64 -7.93
N ALA A 467 0.96 -20.39 -7.82
CA ALA A 467 1.72 -19.24 -7.33
C ALA A 467 1.72 -19.13 -5.79
N ALA A 468 0.90 -19.92 -5.09
CA ALA A 468 0.77 -19.86 -3.63
C ALA A 468 2.12 -20.07 -2.91
N ALA A 469 2.46 -19.13 -2.02
CA ALA A 469 3.77 -19.00 -1.37
C ALA A 469 4.22 -20.27 -0.61
N ASP A 470 3.29 -21.05 -0.07
CA ASP A 470 3.60 -22.27 0.69
C ASP A 470 4.17 -23.43 -0.15
N GLY A 471 4.12 -23.31 -1.49
CA GLY A 471 4.52 -24.37 -2.42
C GLY A 471 3.72 -25.67 -2.24
N ALA A 472 2.57 -25.62 -1.57
CA ALA A 472 1.70 -26.76 -1.32
C ALA A 472 1.33 -27.55 -2.60
N PRO A 473 0.95 -26.90 -3.72
CA PRO A 473 0.71 -27.61 -4.99
C PRO A 473 1.95 -28.30 -5.57
N ALA A 474 3.15 -27.77 -5.33
CA ALA A 474 4.39 -28.40 -5.79
C ALA A 474 4.75 -29.64 -4.96
N ARG A 475 4.36 -29.66 -3.68
CA ARG A 475 4.57 -30.79 -2.75
C ARG A 475 3.54 -31.90 -2.94
N ASP A 476 2.31 -31.55 -3.33
CA ASP A 476 1.26 -32.53 -3.59
C ASP A 476 1.45 -33.23 -4.95
N ALA A 477 1.76 -34.53 -4.92
CA ALA A 477 2.07 -35.30 -6.13
C ALA A 477 0.89 -35.40 -7.11
N ARG A 478 -0.35 -35.37 -6.61
CA ARG A 478 -1.56 -35.48 -7.44
C ARG A 478 -1.87 -34.14 -8.09
N ALA A 479 -1.90 -33.06 -7.32
CA ALA A 479 -2.08 -31.70 -7.82
C ALA A 479 -1.03 -31.38 -8.89
N ARG A 480 0.24 -31.72 -8.63
CA ARG A 480 1.33 -31.59 -9.61
C ARG A 480 1.07 -32.38 -10.89
N ALA A 481 0.67 -33.65 -10.79
CA ALA A 481 0.41 -34.47 -11.97
C ALA A 481 -0.77 -33.94 -12.81
N GLU A 482 -1.82 -33.46 -12.14
CA GLU A 482 -2.99 -32.88 -12.79
C GLU A 482 -2.66 -31.53 -13.46
N ALA A 483 -1.90 -30.65 -12.80
CA ALA A 483 -1.42 -29.40 -13.38
C ALA A 483 -0.54 -29.63 -14.60
N CYS A 484 0.41 -30.58 -14.54
CA CYS A 484 1.23 -30.95 -15.70
C CYS A 484 0.40 -31.46 -16.88
N ALA A 485 -0.67 -32.21 -16.63
CA ALA A 485 -1.57 -32.68 -17.69
C ALA A 485 -2.35 -31.53 -18.34
N VAL A 486 -2.71 -30.50 -17.57
CA VAL A 486 -3.32 -29.27 -18.11
C VAL A 486 -2.32 -28.51 -18.97
N LEU A 487 -1.05 -28.40 -18.56
CA LEU A 487 0.00 -27.79 -19.39
C LEU A 487 0.18 -28.52 -20.72
N ASP A 488 0.16 -29.85 -20.72
CA ASP A 488 0.23 -30.63 -21.97
C ASP A 488 -0.96 -30.34 -22.89
N SER A 489 -2.18 -30.21 -22.33
CA SER A 489 -3.36 -29.81 -23.09
C SER A 489 -3.20 -28.41 -23.71
N VAL A 490 -2.71 -27.45 -22.94
CA VAL A 490 -2.51 -26.07 -23.37
C VAL A 490 -1.44 -25.96 -24.47
N LEU A 491 -0.33 -26.69 -24.33
CA LEU A 491 0.72 -26.79 -25.34
C LEU A 491 0.23 -27.43 -26.65
N GLN A 492 -0.72 -28.36 -26.57
CA GLN A 492 -1.29 -29.06 -27.72
C GLN A 492 -2.49 -28.34 -28.35
N ARG A 493 -2.90 -27.18 -27.83
CA ARG A 493 -4.07 -26.45 -28.32
C ARG A 493 -3.81 -24.95 -28.46
N GLU A 494 -3.81 -24.19 -27.36
CA GLU A 494 -3.66 -22.73 -27.37
C GLU A 494 -2.25 -22.29 -27.81
N LEU A 495 -1.20 -23.01 -27.38
CA LEU A 495 0.19 -22.60 -27.58
C LEU A 495 0.89 -23.29 -28.75
N ARG A 496 0.13 -23.94 -29.64
CA ARG A 496 0.70 -24.50 -30.86
C ARG A 496 1.13 -23.38 -31.82
N PRO A 497 2.24 -23.55 -32.57
CA PRO A 497 2.70 -22.52 -33.50
C PRO A 497 1.65 -22.07 -34.53
N ASP A 498 0.85 -23.00 -35.05
CA ASP A 498 -0.27 -22.75 -35.96
C ASP A 498 -1.44 -22.03 -35.28
N ALA A 499 -1.72 -22.33 -34.00
CA ALA A 499 -2.73 -21.64 -33.23
C ALA A 499 -2.35 -20.18 -32.96
N ILE A 500 -1.11 -19.94 -32.52
CA ILE A 500 -0.55 -18.61 -32.25
C ILE A 500 -0.56 -17.76 -33.53
N ALA A 501 -0.13 -18.32 -34.66
CA ALA A 501 -0.11 -17.61 -35.94
C ALA A 501 -1.52 -17.23 -36.43
N ALA A 502 -2.52 -18.09 -36.19
CA ALA A 502 -3.91 -17.83 -36.60
C ALA A 502 -4.58 -16.67 -35.83
N VAL A 503 -4.09 -16.32 -34.63
CA VAL A 503 -4.63 -15.21 -33.84
C VAL A 503 -4.21 -13.84 -34.40
N GLY A 504 -3.02 -13.74 -34.99
CA GLY A 504 -2.48 -12.48 -35.50
C GLY A 504 -2.58 -12.29 -37.01
N GLY A 505 -3.29 -13.16 -37.73
CA GLY A 505 -3.51 -13.00 -39.16
C GLY A 505 -4.78 -12.20 -39.43
N ASP A 506 -4.65 -11.02 -40.04
CA ASP A 506 -5.80 -10.27 -40.56
C ASP A 506 -6.58 -11.14 -41.57
N ASP A 507 -7.91 -11.19 -41.40
CA ASP A 507 -8.87 -12.02 -42.15
C ASP A 507 -8.96 -11.65 -43.66
N GLU A 508 -8.15 -10.70 -44.14
CA GLU A 508 -8.16 -10.22 -45.54
C GLU A 508 -7.38 -11.13 -46.53
N GLY A 509 -6.75 -12.19 -46.05
CA GLY A 509 -5.81 -13.01 -46.82
C GLY A 509 -6.15 -14.49 -46.97
N ALA A 510 -7.41 -14.93 -46.86
CA ALA A 510 -7.81 -16.32 -47.09
C ALA A 510 -7.71 -16.73 -48.58
N GLY A 511 -6.50 -16.70 -49.15
CA GLY A 511 -6.17 -17.18 -50.48
C GLY A 511 -5.53 -18.56 -50.43
N ASP A 512 -6.27 -19.57 -50.91
CA ASP A 512 -5.81 -20.84 -51.52
C ASP A 512 -4.56 -21.55 -50.94
N GLY A 513 -4.37 -21.53 -49.62
CA GLY A 513 -3.44 -22.42 -48.92
C GLY A 513 -4.08 -23.78 -48.64
N PRO A 514 -3.32 -24.90 -48.62
CA PRO A 514 -3.87 -26.20 -48.27
C PRO A 514 -4.43 -26.18 -46.85
N PHE A 515 -5.73 -26.50 -46.71
CA PHE A 515 -6.44 -26.66 -45.43
C PHE A 515 -5.66 -27.60 -44.49
N LEU A 516 -4.92 -27.04 -43.54
CA LEU A 516 -4.44 -27.77 -42.37
C LEU A 516 -5.63 -27.95 -41.40
N PRO A 517 -5.69 -29.04 -40.62
CA PRO A 517 -6.68 -29.16 -39.55
C PRO A 517 -6.50 -27.97 -38.60
N SER A 518 -7.53 -27.12 -38.46
CA SER A 518 -7.45 -25.95 -37.59
C SER A 518 -7.18 -26.39 -36.15
N ALA A 519 -6.18 -25.75 -35.50
CA ALA A 519 -5.90 -25.97 -34.08
C ALA A 519 -7.07 -25.55 -33.18
N TRP A 520 -7.88 -24.61 -33.68
CA TRP A 520 -9.17 -24.23 -33.13
C TRP A 520 -10.28 -25.13 -33.72
N PRO A 521 -11.32 -25.50 -32.95
CA PRO A 521 -12.45 -26.28 -33.47
C PRO A 521 -13.16 -25.64 -34.69
N SER A 522 -13.00 -24.31 -34.85
CA SER A 522 -13.53 -23.43 -35.90
C SER A 522 -12.49 -22.33 -36.24
N SER A 523 -12.90 -21.19 -36.81
CA SER A 523 -12.08 -19.95 -36.77
C SER A 523 -11.71 -19.62 -35.32
N PRO A 524 -10.58 -18.92 -35.07
CA PRO A 524 -10.22 -18.48 -33.74
C PRO A 524 -11.36 -17.66 -33.10
N PRO A 525 -11.66 -17.85 -31.80
CA PRO A 525 -12.66 -17.02 -31.13
C PRO A 525 -12.23 -15.54 -31.14
N PRO A 526 -13.17 -14.59 -31.05
CA PRO A 526 -12.88 -13.15 -31.10
C PRO A 526 -11.75 -12.69 -30.15
N CYS A 527 -11.68 -13.28 -28.96
CA CYS A 527 -10.67 -12.98 -27.94
C CYS A 527 -9.59 -14.07 -27.81
N ALA A 528 -9.29 -14.81 -28.89
CA ALA A 528 -8.27 -15.86 -28.87
C ALA A 528 -6.91 -15.34 -28.34
N GLY A 529 -6.60 -14.05 -28.54
CA GLY A 529 -5.44 -13.39 -27.96
C GLY A 529 -5.40 -13.44 -26.43
N LEU A 530 -6.49 -13.11 -25.74
CA LEU A 530 -6.56 -13.13 -24.27
C LEU A 530 -6.39 -14.56 -23.72
N LEU A 531 -6.99 -15.56 -24.40
CA LEU A 531 -6.84 -16.96 -23.99
C LEU A 531 -5.40 -17.46 -24.18
N VAL A 532 -4.74 -17.09 -25.29
CA VAL A 532 -3.31 -17.39 -25.51
C VAL A 532 -2.44 -16.68 -24.47
N GLY A 533 -2.74 -15.42 -24.15
CA GLY A 533 -2.10 -14.66 -23.08
C GLY A 533 -2.20 -15.37 -21.72
N ARG A 534 -3.42 -15.79 -21.32
CA ARG A 534 -3.65 -16.55 -20.08
C ARG A 534 -2.91 -17.89 -20.07
N ALA A 535 -2.87 -18.59 -21.19
CA ALA A 535 -2.13 -19.85 -21.34
C ALA A 535 -0.61 -19.67 -21.14
N LEU A 536 -0.04 -18.59 -21.68
CA LEU A 536 1.37 -18.24 -21.46
C LEU A 536 1.63 -17.83 -20.01
N TRP A 537 0.74 -17.02 -19.42
CA TRP A 537 0.79 -16.64 -18.01
C TRP A 537 0.76 -17.86 -17.08
N LEU A 538 -0.11 -18.85 -17.34
CA LEU A 538 -0.13 -20.11 -16.59
C LEU A 538 1.22 -20.85 -16.72
N GLY A 539 1.82 -20.83 -17.92
CA GLY A 539 3.15 -21.38 -18.17
C GLY A 539 4.23 -20.76 -17.29
N ALA A 540 4.15 -19.45 -17.05
CA ALA A 540 5.03 -18.73 -16.13
C ALA A 540 4.87 -19.26 -14.70
N LYS A 541 3.63 -19.27 -14.19
CA LYS A 541 3.31 -19.74 -12.82
C LYS A 541 3.64 -21.21 -12.59
N ALA A 542 3.59 -22.04 -13.63
CA ALA A 542 3.89 -23.46 -13.55
C ALA A 542 5.40 -23.80 -13.60
N GLN A 543 6.28 -22.81 -13.71
CA GLN A 543 7.74 -23.01 -13.70
C GLN A 543 8.24 -23.97 -12.60
N PRO A 544 7.76 -23.93 -11.33
CA PRO A 544 8.31 -24.77 -10.27
C PRO A 544 8.04 -26.26 -10.48
N ILE A 545 6.92 -26.59 -11.14
CA ILE A 545 6.42 -27.96 -11.27
C ILE A 545 6.65 -28.57 -12.65
N ALA A 546 6.74 -27.73 -13.68
CA ALA A 546 6.86 -28.13 -15.08
C ALA A 546 8.15 -28.93 -15.36
N SER A 547 8.06 -29.90 -16.27
CA SER A 547 9.23 -30.61 -16.77
C SER A 547 10.11 -29.72 -17.65
N GLU A 548 11.40 -30.06 -17.81
CA GLU A 548 12.33 -29.31 -18.67
C GLU A 548 11.83 -29.22 -20.12
N ALA A 549 11.23 -30.30 -20.64
CA ALA A 549 10.63 -30.31 -21.98
C ALA A 549 9.43 -29.35 -22.11
N GLN A 550 8.56 -29.29 -21.08
CA GLN A 550 7.43 -28.35 -21.05
C GLN A 550 7.94 -26.91 -20.94
N LYS A 551 8.93 -26.63 -20.09
CA LYS A 551 9.55 -25.30 -19.97
C LYS A 551 10.11 -24.83 -21.32
N GLN A 552 10.81 -25.71 -22.03
CA GLN A 552 11.35 -25.40 -23.35
C GLN A 552 10.24 -25.11 -24.38
N ALA A 553 9.16 -25.90 -24.38
CA ALA A 553 8.03 -25.68 -25.29
C ALA A 553 7.27 -24.38 -24.98
N LEU A 554 7.05 -24.08 -23.70
CA LEU A 554 6.42 -22.83 -23.24
C LEU A 554 7.25 -21.60 -23.63
N LEU A 555 8.57 -21.66 -23.43
CA LEU A 555 9.46 -20.58 -23.84
C LEU A 555 9.45 -20.39 -25.37
N GLN A 556 9.44 -21.46 -26.15
CA GLN A 556 9.32 -21.37 -27.62
C GLN A 556 8.01 -20.72 -28.04
N ALA A 557 6.89 -21.07 -27.39
CA ALA A 557 5.60 -20.46 -27.64
C ALA A 557 5.60 -18.96 -27.26
N ALA A 558 6.18 -18.59 -26.12
CA ALA A 558 6.29 -17.20 -25.69
C ALA A 558 7.17 -16.38 -26.66
N ALA A 559 8.30 -16.94 -27.10
CA ALA A 559 9.18 -16.32 -28.09
C ALA A 559 8.49 -16.08 -29.43
N LEU A 560 7.71 -17.07 -29.91
CA LEU A 560 6.88 -16.93 -31.11
C LEU A 560 5.78 -15.88 -30.92
N GLY A 561 5.18 -15.81 -29.74
CA GLY A 561 4.12 -14.85 -29.43
C GLY A 561 4.60 -13.40 -29.46
N VAL A 562 5.76 -13.12 -28.84
CA VAL A 562 6.34 -11.77 -28.81
C VAL A 562 6.88 -11.34 -30.19
N ALA A 563 7.57 -12.24 -30.89
CA ALA A 563 8.12 -11.94 -32.23
C ALA A 563 7.04 -11.93 -33.33
N GLY A 564 5.89 -12.56 -33.09
CA GLY A 564 4.79 -12.70 -34.03
C GLY A 564 3.75 -11.57 -33.97
N PRO A 565 2.69 -11.68 -34.80
CA PRO A 565 1.65 -10.67 -34.92
C PRO A 565 0.56 -10.77 -33.83
N LEU A 566 0.88 -11.33 -32.66
CA LEU A 566 -0.10 -11.39 -31.56
C LEU A 566 -0.53 -9.98 -31.13
N PRO A 567 -1.81 -9.79 -30.73
CA PRO A 567 -2.26 -8.56 -30.09
C PRO A 567 -1.44 -8.24 -28.83
N VAL A 568 -1.29 -6.95 -28.50
CA VAL A 568 -0.47 -6.49 -27.36
C VAL A 568 -0.94 -7.12 -26.04
N ALA A 569 -2.25 -7.23 -25.82
CA ALA A 569 -2.82 -7.89 -24.64
C ALA A 569 -2.36 -9.36 -24.48
N ALA A 570 -2.18 -10.10 -25.58
CA ALA A 570 -1.67 -11.46 -25.55
C ALA A 570 -0.16 -11.51 -25.26
N LYS A 571 0.58 -10.48 -25.70
CA LYS A 571 2.02 -10.35 -25.46
C LYS A 571 2.35 -10.09 -23.98
N VAL A 572 1.43 -9.58 -23.18
CA VAL A 572 1.55 -9.46 -21.70
C VAL A 572 1.88 -10.81 -21.08
N GLY A 573 1.06 -11.84 -21.36
CA GLY A 573 1.31 -13.20 -20.88
C GLY A 573 2.61 -13.80 -21.40
N ALA A 574 3.00 -13.45 -22.63
CA ALA A 574 4.27 -13.87 -23.22
C ALA A 574 5.48 -13.25 -22.51
N CYS A 575 5.40 -11.96 -22.14
CA CYS A 575 6.44 -11.26 -21.39
C CYS A 575 6.66 -11.90 -20.01
N ARG A 576 5.57 -12.11 -19.25
CA ARG A 576 5.60 -12.82 -17.95
C ARG A 576 6.21 -14.22 -18.09
N ALA A 577 5.82 -14.98 -19.11
CA ALA A 577 6.39 -16.30 -19.38
C ALA A 577 7.88 -16.26 -19.69
N LEU A 578 8.35 -15.29 -20.49
CA LEU A 578 9.78 -15.15 -20.82
C LEU A 578 10.61 -14.80 -19.59
N ALA A 579 10.15 -13.85 -18.77
CA ALA A 579 10.83 -13.42 -17.56
C ALA A 579 11.04 -14.57 -16.56
N GLU A 580 10.01 -15.40 -16.35
CA GLU A 580 10.04 -16.50 -15.38
C GLU A 580 10.74 -17.76 -15.91
N LEU A 581 10.53 -18.12 -17.19
CA LEU A 581 11.04 -19.39 -17.74
C LEU A 581 12.50 -19.31 -18.18
N ALA A 582 12.98 -18.15 -18.65
CA ALA A 582 14.33 -18.03 -19.17
C ALA A 582 15.43 -18.31 -18.11
N PRO A 583 15.36 -17.79 -16.87
CA PRO A 583 16.35 -18.10 -15.83
C PRO A 583 16.41 -19.59 -15.47
N ALA A 584 15.31 -20.31 -15.70
CA ALA A 584 15.14 -21.72 -15.34
C ALA A 584 15.70 -22.71 -16.37
N LEU A 585 16.10 -22.24 -17.56
CA LEU A 585 16.52 -23.08 -18.68
C LEU A 585 18.02 -22.99 -18.94
N PRO A 586 18.65 -24.06 -19.44
CA PRO A 586 20.06 -24.05 -19.76
C PRO A 586 20.36 -23.11 -20.94
N LYS A 587 21.41 -22.28 -20.81
CA LYS A 587 21.81 -21.27 -21.81
C LYS A 587 21.83 -21.76 -23.28
N PRO A 588 22.36 -22.95 -23.61
CA PRO A 588 22.41 -23.43 -24.99
C PRO A 588 21.02 -23.56 -25.66
N SER A 589 19.97 -23.80 -24.87
CA SER A 589 18.59 -23.91 -25.37
C SER A 589 17.95 -22.54 -25.65
N LEU A 590 18.45 -21.48 -25.00
CA LEU A 590 17.91 -20.11 -25.07
C LEU A 590 18.57 -19.28 -26.16
N GLN A 591 19.89 -19.42 -26.31
CA GLN A 591 20.72 -18.66 -27.25
C GLN A 591 20.15 -18.50 -28.67
N PRO A 592 19.58 -19.52 -29.34
CA PRO A 592 19.05 -19.34 -30.68
C PRO A 592 17.77 -18.47 -30.74
N ALA A 593 17.01 -18.38 -29.65
CA ALA A 593 15.74 -17.65 -29.61
C ALA A 593 15.91 -16.18 -29.17
N LEU A 594 16.91 -15.89 -28.32
CA LEU A 594 17.13 -14.57 -27.70
C LEU A 594 17.17 -13.40 -28.70
N PRO A 595 17.87 -13.46 -29.85
CA PRO A 595 17.88 -12.33 -30.80
C PRO A 595 16.49 -11.98 -31.33
N GLY A 596 15.66 -12.99 -31.62
CA GLY A 596 14.29 -12.79 -32.05
C GLY A 596 13.41 -12.22 -30.94
N ILE A 597 13.61 -12.69 -29.71
CA ILE A 597 12.91 -12.19 -28.52
C ILE A 597 13.25 -10.71 -28.28
N TYR A 598 14.53 -10.34 -28.28
CA TYR A 598 14.95 -8.94 -28.12
C TYR A 598 14.33 -8.04 -29.20
N SER A 599 14.36 -8.47 -30.46
CA SER A 599 13.74 -7.69 -31.53
C SER A 599 12.24 -7.51 -31.33
N GLY A 600 11.52 -8.53 -30.87
CA GLY A 600 10.08 -8.47 -30.63
C GLY A 600 9.73 -7.61 -29.41
N LEU A 601 10.47 -7.71 -28.31
CA LEU A 601 10.29 -6.88 -27.11
C LEU A 601 10.61 -5.41 -27.40
N LEU A 602 11.66 -5.11 -28.17
CA LEU A 602 11.97 -3.74 -28.56
C LEU A 602 10.93 -3.13 -29.50
N ALA A 603 10.31 -3.94 -30.36
CA ALA A 603 9.17 -3.48 -31.17
C ALA A 603 7.97 -3.16 -30.29
N LEU A 604 7.66 -4.06 -29.34
CA LEU A 604 6.58 -3.87 -28.37
C LEU A 604 6.81 -2.62 -27.51
N LEU A 605 8.02 -2.43 -27.00
CA LEU A 605 8.40 -1.30 -26.15
C LEU A 605 8.13 0.06 -26.82
N ARG A 606 8.30 0.16 -28.14
CA ARG A 606 8.05 1.41 -28.90
C ARG A 606 6.57 1.77 -29.02
N GLU A 607 5.70 0.79 -28.88
CA GLU A 607 4.24 0.93 -29.00
C GLU A 607 3.56 0.92 -27.62
N SER A 608 4.33 0.70 -26.54
CA SER A 608 3.83 0.55 -25.18
C SER A 608 3.97 1.83 -24.35
N THR A 609 3.07 1.98 -23.37
CA THR A 609 3.02 3.08 -22.39
C THR A 609 2.72 2.53 -21.01
N GLU A 610 3.04 3.28 -19.95
CA GLU A 610 2.65 2.99 -18.56
C GLU A 610 2.97 1.53 -18.14
N GLU A 611 1.99 0.76 -17.68
CA GLU A 611 2.14 -0.60 -17.14
C GLU A 611 2.70 -1.58 -18.17
N THR A 612 2.31 -1.47 -19.44
CA THR A 612 2.84 -2.33 -20.50
C THR A 612 4.33 -2.04 -20.74
N ALA A 613 4.74 -0.76 -20.71
CA ALA A 613 6.14 -0.40 -20.87
C ALA A 613 6.99 -0.92 -19.69
N HIS A 614 6.48 -0.78 -18.47
CA HIS A 614 7.07 -1.33 -17.25
C HIS A 614 7.32 -2.85 -17.38
N LEU A 615 6.30 -3.63 -17.75
CA LEU A 615 6.41 -5.08 -17.91
C LEU A 615 7.45 -5.49 -18.98
N VAL A 616 7.50 -4.78 -20.10
CA VAL A 616 8.44 -5.08 -21.19
C VAL A 616 9.88 -4.77 -20.77
N LEU A 617 10.10 -3.67 -20.05
CA LEU A 617 11.41 -3.33 -19.51
C LEU A 617 11.88 -4.36 -18.47
N GLY A 618 11.02 -4.77 -17.53
CA GLY A 618 11.35 -5.84 -16.58
C GLY A 618 11.67 -7.17 -17.25
N THR A 619 10.93 -7.51 -18.32
CA THR A 619 11.23 -8.71 -19.13
C THR A 619 12.60 -8.60 -19.82
N LEU A 620 12.94 -7.43 -20.38
CA LEU A 620 14.27 -7.19 -20.96
C LEU A 620 15.37 -7.30 -19.90
N ALA A 621 15.17 -6.73 -18.71
CA ALA A 621 16.13 -6.76 -17.62
C ALA A 621 16.43 -8.21 -17.19
N ALA A 622 15.39 -9.02 -17.00
CA ALA A 622 15.52 -10.44 -16.69
C ALA A 622 16.31 -11.20 -17.78
N LEU A 623 15.97 -11.01 -19.05
CA LEU A 623 16.61 -11.74 -20.17
C LEU A 623 18.08 -11.37 -20.37
N VAL A 624 18.44 -10.09 -20.17
CA VAL A 624 19.84 -9.62 -20.28
C VAL A 624 20.73 -10.33 -19.26
N GLN A 625 20.22 -10.59 -18.04
CA GLN A 625 20.97 -11.27 -16.98
C GLN A 625 21.17 -12.77 -17.26
N VAL A 626 20.26 -13.41 -17.99
CA VAL A 626 20.32 -14.87 -18.28
C VAL A 626 21.51 -15.22 -19.19
N ASP A 627 21.70 -14.47 -20.28
CA ASP A 627 22.82 -14.68 -21.19
C ASP A 627 23.48 -13.36 -21.65
N THR A 628 24.50 -12.97 -20.87
CA THR A 628 25.32 -11.80 -21.12
C THR A 628 26.13 -11.86 -22.42
N GLU A 629 26.38 -13.05 -22.98
CA GLU A 629 27.15 -13.20 -24.23
C GLU A 629 26.31 -12.78 -25.44
N VAL A 630 25.03 -13.16 -25.47
CA VAL A 630 24.10 -12.72 -26.53
C VAL A 630 23.75 -11.25 -26.35
N ALA A 631 23.56 -10.80 -25.10
CA ALA A 631 23.32 -9.38 -24.79
C ALA A 631 24.48 -8.49 -25.30
N ALA A 632 25.74 -8.92 -25.10
CA ALA A 632 26.91 -8.18 -25.58
C ALA A 632 26.98 -8.04 -27.11
N GLN A 633 26.40 -8.97 -27.87
CA GLN A 633 26.32 -8.87 -29.34
C GLN A 633 25.25 -7.87 -29.80
N HIS A 634 24.25 -7.60 -28.97
CA HIS A 634 23.08 -6.76 -29.30
C HIS A 634 23.00 -5.48 -28.45
N VAL A 635 24.03 -5.16 -27.67
CA VAL A 635 24.02 -4.03 -26.70
C VAL A 635 23.63 -2.69 -27.34
N MET A 636 24.05 -2.41 -28.57
CA MET A 636 23.67 -1.18 -29.27
C MET A 636 22.22 -1.17 -29.78
N GLN A 637 21.64 -2.35 -30.01
CA GLN A 637 20.22 -2.49 -30.36
C GLN A 637 19.33 -2.35 -29.12
N LEU A 638 19.83 -2.79 -27.95
CA LEU A 638 19.12 -2.71 -26.67
C LEU A 638 19.22 -1.31 -26.03
N ALA A 639 20.43 -0.77 -25.91
CA ALA A 639 20.69 0.44 -25.14
C ALA A 639 20.00 1.69 -25.70
N GLY A 640 20.00 1.88 -27.02
CA GLY A 640 19.42 3.07 -27.66
C GLY A 640 17.93 3.23 -27.35
N PRO A 641 17.06 2.28 -27.75
CA PRO A 641 15.63 2.35 -27.48
C PRO A 641 15.28 2.41 -25.99
N VAL A 642 16.01 1.68 -25.14
CA VAL A 642 15.79 1.71 -23.68
C VAL A 642 16.11 3.11 -23.12
N LEU A 643 17.21 3.74 -23.54
CA LEU A 643 17.54 5.11 -23.13
C LEU A 643 16.52 6.13 -23.64
N GLU A 644 16.01 5.96 -24.86
CA GLU A 644 14.96 6.82 -25.43
C GLU A 644 13.69 6.75 -24.58
N VAL A 645 13.19 5.55 -24.29
CA VAL A 645 11.97 5.35 -23.48
C VAL A 645 12.17 5.81 -22.04
N TRP A 646 13.30 5.44 -21.42
CA TRP A 646 13.64 5.86 -20.06
C TRP A 646 13.72 7.40 -19.95
N SER A 647 14.41 8.07 -20.87
CA SER A 647 14.55 9.54 -20.81
C SER A 647 13.25 10.28 -21.06
N ALA A 648 12.34 9.72 -21.88
CA ALA A 648 11.02 10.28 -22.11
C ALA A 648 10.07 10.11 -20.91
N ASN A 649 10.29 9.06 -20.10
CA ASN A 649 9.41 8.67 -18.99
C ASN A 649 10.11 8.66 -17.62
N VAL A 650 11.19 9.42 -17.44
CA VAL A 650 11.96 9.48 -16.18
C VAL A 650 11.11 9.98 -14.99
N ALA A 651 9.96 10.58 -15.28
CA ALA A 651 9.02 11.05 -14.26
C ALA A 651 8.01 9.99 -13.79
N ASP A 652 7.89 8.88 -14.53
CA ASP A 652 7.14 7.71 -14.12
C ASP A 652 8.09 6.80 -13.30
N PRO A 653 7.85 6.62 -11.99
CA PRO A 653 8.76 5.84 -11.15
C PRO A 653 8.93 4.40 -11.62
N LEU A 654 7.85 3.75 -12.07
CA LEU A 654 7.87 2.35 -12.48
C LEU A 654 8.69 2.18 -13.76
N VAL A 655 8.39 2.98 -14.78
CA VAL A 655 9.11 2.90 -16.07
C VAL A 655 10.56 3.37 -15.91
N SER A 656 10.83 4.37 -15.06
CA SER A 656 12.18 4.86 -14.79
C SER A 656 13.04 3.80 -14.11
N ASP A 657 12.53 3.15 -13.07
CA ASP A 657 13.28 2.15 -12.30
C ASP A 657 13.57 0.90 -13.16
N GLU A 658 12.58 0.36 -13.85
CA GLU A 658 12.79 -0.81 -14.72
C GLU A 658 13.68 -0.48 -15.93
N GLY A 659 13.52 0.72 -16.52
CA GLY A 659 14.42 1.19 -17.57
C GLY A 659 15.87 1.26 -17.09
N LEU A 660 16.07 1.72 -15.85
CA LEU A 660 17.38 1.75 -15.22
C LEU A 660 17.89 0.35 -14.88
N ASP A 661 17.04 -0.61 -14.52
CA ASP A 661 17.41 -2.00 -14.27
C ASP A 661 17.90 -2.73 -15.51
N VAL A 662 17.30 -2.49 -16.68
CA VAL A 662 17.84 -2.96 -17.96
C VAL A 662 19.26 -2.40 -18.17
N LEU A 663 19.47 -1.11 -17.92
CA LEU A 663 20.76 -0.46 -18.09
C LEU A 663 21.80 -0.92 -17.05
N ARG A 664 21.38 -1.19 -15.80
CA ARG A 664 22.20 -1.80 -14.74
C ARG A 664 22.61 -3.21 -15.13
N ALA A 665 21.70 -4.03 -15.65
CA ALA A 665 21.99 -5.38 -16.12
C ALA A 665 23.02 -5.37 -17.26
N LEU A 666 22.90 -4.43 -18.20
CA LEU A 666 23.90 -4.21 -19.25
C LEU A 666 25.23 -3.72 -18.67
N ALA A 667 25.22 -2.76 -17.75
CA ALA A 667 26.43 -2.19 -17.14
C ALA A 667 27.19 -3.20 -16.25
N ALA A 668 26.48 -4.16 -15.64
CA ALA A 668 27.07 -5.24 -14.86
C ALA A 668 27.86 -6.24 -15.74
N CYS A 669 27.60 -6.28 -17.05
CA CYS A 669 28.35 -7.12 -17.98
C CYS A 669 29.62 -6.41 -18.48
N PRO A 670 30.83 -6.95 -18.20
CA PRO A 670 32.09 -6.32 -18.61
C PRO A 670 32.25 -6.13 -20.13
N ARG A 671 31.56 -6.91 -20.95
CA ARG A 671 31.61 -6.83 -22.42
C ARG A 671 30.64 -5.80 -23.00
N CYS A 672 29.51 -5.56 -22.32
CA CYS A 672 28.52 -4.57 -22.74
C CYS A 672 28.93 -3.15 -22.34
N LEU A 673 29.50 -3.02 -21.14
CA LEU A 673 29.75 -1.73 -20.50
C LEU A 673 30.56 -0.73 -21.35
N PRO A 674 31.66 -1.10 -22.04
CA PRO A 674 32.41 -0.13 -22.84
C PRO A 674 31.59 0.49 -23.99
N GLN A 675 30.77 -0.32 -24.66
CA GLN A 675 29.94 0.14 -25.78
C GLN A 675 28.75 0.97 -25.28
N LEU A 676 28.10 0.53 -24.18
CA LEU A 676 27.05 1.28 -23.51
C LEU A 676 27.57 2.67 -23.07
N ALA A 677 28.72 2.70 -22.40
CA ALA A 677 29.34 3.93 -21.92
C ALA A 677 29.74 4.89 -23.05
N GLN A 678 30.26 4.36 -24.16
CA GLN A 678 30.62 5.17 -25.34
C GLN A 678 29.41 5.93 -25.89
N HIS A 679 28.21 5.33 -25.83
CA HIS A 679 26.97 5.93 -26.30
C HIS A 679 26.31 6.84 -25.25
N ALA A 680 26.21 6.38 -24.00
CA ALA A 680 25.46 7.06 -22.94
C ALA A 680 26.17 8.28 -22.35
N ILE A 681 27.49 8.20 -22.09
CA ILE A 681 28.23 9.27 -21.38
C ILE A 681 28.06 10.65 -22.05
N PRO A 682 28.20 10.81 -23.39
CA PRO A 682 28.02 12.11 -24.04
C PRO A 682 26.61 12.68 -23.85
N LEU A 683 25.57 11.85 -23.93
CA LEU A 683 24.17 12.25 -23.81
C LEU A 683 23.86 12.72 -22.38
N LEU A 684 24.22 11.92 -21.38
CA LEU A 684 23.98 12.22 -19.96
C LEU A 684 24.76 13.44 -19.50
N THR A 685 25.99 13.60 -19.97
CA THR A 685 26.81 14.79 -19.65
C THR A 685 26.19 16.07 -20.23
N GLN A 686 25.59 16.00 -21.42
CA GLN A 686 24.91 17.15 -22.03
C GLN A 686 23.69 17.60 -21.20
N VAL A 687 22.93 16.66 -20.62
CA VAL A 687 21.80 16.96 -19.72
C VAL A 687 22.29 17.74 -18.50
N ILE A 688 23.35 17.26 -17.83
CA ILE A 688 23.89 17.86 -16.60
C ILE A 688 24.52 19.24 -16.85
N GLN A 689 25.03 19.50 -18.06
CA GLN A 689 25.58 20.82 -18.42
C GLN A 689 24.52 21.92 -18.53
N GLN A 690 23.24 21.56 -18.71
CA GLN A 690 22.15 22.51 -18.90
C GLN A 690 20.96 22.18 -17.98
N PRO A 691 21.15 22.11 -16.65
CA PRO A 691 20.16 21.51 -15.74
C PRO A 691 18.81 22.24 -15.78
N ARG A 692 18.82 23.57 -15.88
CA ARG A 692 17.61 24.41 -15.95
C ARG A 692 16.81 24.26 -17.25
N ALA A 693 17.39 23.66 -18.29
CA ALA A 693 16.74 23.44 -19.58
C ALA A 693 16.10 22.05 -19.69
N GLN A 694 16.28 21.19 -18.69
CA GLN A 694 15.84 19.80 -18.72
C GLN A 694 14.47 19.62 -18.07
N PRO A 695 13.71 18.58 -18.47
CA PRO A 695 12.55 18.11 -17.71
C PRO A 695 12.90 17.80 -16.25
N PRO A 696 11.91 17.83 -15.34
CA PRO A 696 12.12 17.39 -13.95
C PRO A 696 12.64 15.96 -13.90
N MET A 697 13.43 15.63 -12.87
CA MET A 697 14.05 14.32 -12.63
C MET A 697 15.07 13.83 -13.68
N LEU A 698 15.12 14.40 -14.89
CA LEU A 698 16.08 13.95 -15.92
C LEU A 698 17.55 14.20 -15.53
N VAL A 699 17.84 15.31 -14.83
CA VAL A 699 19.20 15.64 -14.36
C VAL A 699 19.65 14.61 -13.32
N GLU A 700 18.83 14.35 -12.30
CA GLU A 700 19.06 13.33 -11.28
C GLU A 700 19.20 11.94 -11.90
N GLY A 701 18.24 11.53 -12.74
CA GLY A 701 18.28 10.23 -13.43
C GLY A 701 19.55 10.06 -14.26
N SER A 702 20.02 11.14 -14.91
CA SER A 702 21.27 11.11 -15.67
C SER A 702 22.52 10.94 -14.79
N LEU A 703 22.53 11.54 -13.60
CA LEU A 703 23.59 11.35 -12.61
C LEU A 703 23.59 9.93 -12.06
N ASN A 704 22.41 9.38 -11.73
CA ASN A 704 22.24 8.01 -11.26
C ASN A 704 22.72 7.00 -12.32
N LEU A 705 22.39 7.21 -13.59
CA LEU A 705 22.87 6.35 -14.66
C LEU A 705 24.39 6.46 -14.88
N LEU A 706 24.98 7.67 -14.79
CA LEU A 706 26.44 7.81 -14.81
C LEU A 706 27.11 7.10 -13.63
N GLU A 707 26.46 7.07 -12.47
CA GLU A 707 26.93 6.30 -11.32
C GLU A 707 26.91 4.79 -11.65
N VAL A 708 25.81 4.30 -12.23
CA VAL A 708 25.68 2.91 -12.71
C VAL A 708 26.76 2.54 -13.71
N LEU A 709 27.21 3.46 -14.56
CA LEU A 709 28.29 3.21 -15.53
C LEU A 709 29.68 3.19 -14.88
N ALA A 710 29.88 3.82 -13.72
CA ALA A 710 31.16 3.96 -13.03
C ALA A 710 31.54 2.72 -12.19
N GLN A 711 31.40 1.54 -12.80
CA GLN A 711 31.56 0.24 -12.13
C GLN A 711 33.03 -0.06 -11.72
N PRO A 712 33.27 -0.67 -10.54
CA PRO A 712 34.62 -1.00 -10.06
C PRO A 712 35.41 -1.94 -10.98
N HIS A 713 34.72 -2.85 -11.68
CA HIS A 713 35.35 -3.83 -12.57
C HIS A 713 35.83 -3.24 -13.91
N ALA A 714 35.51 -1.97 -14.22
CA ALA A 714 35.89 -1.28 -15.44
C ALA A 714 36.41 0.16 -15.17
N PRO A 715 37.59 0.30 -14.56
CA PRO A 715 38.12 1.61 -14.16
C PRO A 715 38.36 2.57 -15.34
N GLU A 716 38.57 2.07 -16.55
CA GLU A 716 38.70 2.91 -17.76
C GLU A 716 37.38 3.64 -18.10
N VAL A 717 36.24 3.00 -17.84
CA VAL A 717 34.91 3.59 -18.04
C VAL A 717 34.63 4.61 -16.93
N ALA A 718 34.92 4.28 -15.67
CA ALA A 718 34.84 5.25 -14.57
C ALA A 718 35.73 6.49 -14.83
N ALA A 719 36.94 6.29 -15.38
CA ALA A 719 37.80 7.39 -15.80
C ALA A 719 37.22 8.20 -16.97
N ALA A 720 36.47 7.58 -17.89
CA ALA A 720 35.75 8.30 -18.94
C ALA A 720 34.58 9.13 -18.35
N VAL A 721 33.83 8.58 -17.41
CA VAL A 721 32.77 9.29 -16.67
C VAL A 721 33.35 10.48 -15.91
N ALA A 722 34.43 10.28 -15.15
CA ALA A 722 35.10 11.37 -14.42
C ALA A 722 35.58 12.50 -15.35
N ARG A 723 36.16 12.16 -16.51
CA ARG A 723 36.62 13.16 -17.49
C ARG A 723 35.49 14.01 -18.06
N ALA A 724 34.33 13.40 -18.28
CA ALA A 724 33.18 14.06 -18.88
C ALA A 724 32.32 14.82 -17.85
N ALA A 725 32.02 14.19 -16.71
CA ALA A 725 30.95 14.60 -15.81
C ALA A 725 31.45 15.31 -14.54
N LEU A 726 32.69 15.11 -14.08
CA LEU A 726 33.14 15.68 -12.79
C LEU A 726 33.08 17.21 -12.75
N GLY A 727 33.43 17.87 -13.86
CA GLY A 727 33.31 19.33 -14.01
C GLY A 727 31.85 19.82 -13.94
N PRO A 728 30.96 19.32 -14.82
CA PRO A 728 29.53 19.61 -14.76
C PRO A 728 28.88 19.31 -13.40
N CYS A 729 29.22 18.19 -12.75
CA CYS A 729 28.69 17.84 -11.43
C CYS A 729 29.11 18.84 -10.35
N ALA A 730 30.37 19.26 -10.34
CA ALA A 730 30.84 20.28 -9.40
C ALA A 730 30.15 21.64 -9.63
N ALA A 731 29.92 22.01 -10.89
CA ALA A 731 29.17 23.22 -11.23
C ALA A 731 27.70 23.14 -10.79
N LEU A 732 27.07 21.95 -10.92
CA LEU A 732 25.72 21.69 -10.43
C LEU A 732 25.65 21.82 -8.91
N LEU A 733 26.51 21.12 -8.16
CA LEU A 733 26.57 21.19 -6.70
C LEU A 733 26.79 22.61 -6.18
N ALA A 734 27.59 23.41 -6.88
CA ALA A 734 27.84 24.80 -6.52
C ALA A 734 26.59 25.69 -6.67
N ALA A 735 25.63 25.31 -7.51
CA ALA A 735 24.48 26.15 -7.89
C ALA A 735 23.12 25.61 -7.44
N THR A 736 23.00 24.31 -7.14
CA THR A 736 21.74 23.67 -6.76
C THR A 736 21.44 23.86 -5.28
N ASP A 737 20.15 24.00 -4.98
CA ASP A 737 19.54 23.91 -3.65
C ASP A 737 18.47 22.79 -3.62
N ASP A 738 18.42 21.96 -4.67
CA ASP A 738 17.55 20.79 -4.75
C ASP A 738 18.22 19.58 -4.07
N PRO A 739 17.55 18.91 -3.12
CA PRO A 739 18.16 17.82 -2.38
C PRO A 739 18.42 16.58 -3.25
N SER A 740 17.59 16.31 -4.25
CA SER A 740 17.72 15.12 -5.10
C SER A 740 18.86 15.28 -6.10
N GLU A 741 18.97 16.44 -6.75
CA GLU A 741 20.13 16.76 -7.60
C GLU A 741 21.45 16.72 -6.81
N ALA A 742 21.45 17.28 -5.59
CA ALA A 742 22.63 17.29 -4.73
C ALA A 742 23.02 15.87 -4.28
N ALA A 743 22.04 15.03 -3.91
CA ALA A 743 22.27 13.64 -3.53
C ALA A 743 22.86 12.82 -4.69
N ALA A 744 22.23 12.86 -5.87
CA ALA A 744 22.70 12.13 -7.05
C ALA A 744 24.09 12.57 -7.52
N ALA A 745 24.35 13.88 -7.53
CA ALA A 745 25.68 14.40 -7.87
C ALA A 745 26.74 13.98 -6.86
N THR A 746 26.39 13.96 -5.56
CA THR A 746 27.29 13.51 -4.49
C THR A 746 27.57 12.02 -4.61
N ALA A 747 26.54 11.20 -4.87
CA ALA A 747 26.66 9.75 -5.05
C ALA A 747 27.58 9.39 -6.22
N LEU A 748 27.45 10.07 -7.36
CA LEU A 748 28.36 9.90 -8.50
C LEU A 748 29.81 10.23 -8.12
N VAL A 749 30.07 11.35 -7.41
CA VAL A 749 31.43 11.71 -6.98
C VAL A 749 31.99 10.69 -6.00
N VAL A 750 31.18 10.20 -5.05
CA VAL A 750 31.55 9.14 -4.11
C VAL A 750 31.90 7.86 -4.86
N ARG A 751 31.08 7.43 -5.83
CA ARG A 751 31.33 6.25 -6.67
C ARG A 751 32.64 6.36 -7.41
N LEU A 752 32.91 7.51 -8.04
CA LEU A 752 34.17 7.74 -8.75
C LEU A 752 35.37 7.66 -7.80
N LEU A 753 35.28 8.24 -6.60
CA LEU A 753 36.31 8.18 -5.57
C LEU A 753 36.56 6.76 -5.07
N ARG A 754 35.50 5.96 -4.85
CA ARG A 754 35.63 4.55 -4.46
C ARG A 754 36.26 3.70 -5.58
N THR A 755 35.80 3.87 -6.81
CA THR A 755 36.33 3.11 -7.96
C THR A 755 37.78 3.48 -8.32
N GLY A 756 38.14 4.77 -8.22
CA GLY A 756 39.47 5.25 -8.66
C GLY A 756 40.50 5.49 -7.57
N GLY A 757 40.09 5.58 -6.31
CA GLY A 757 40.98 5.97 -5.21
C GLY A 757 41.78 7.24 -5.53
N ALA A 758 43.10 7.18 -5.34
CA ALA A 758 44.00 8.28 -5.67
C ALA A 758 44.10 8.59 -7.19
N ASN A 759 43.75 7.64 -8.07
CA ASN A 759 43.83 7.82 -9.51
C ASN A 759 42.79 8.80 -10.04
N VAL A 760 41.70 9.05 -9.30
CA VAL A 760 40.67 10.04 -9.68
C VAL A 760 41.27 11.43 -9.91
N LEU A 761 42.34 11.78 -9.20
CA LEU A 761 43.05 13.05 -9.40
C LEU A 761 43.60 13.18 -10.82
N GLN A 762 43.88 12.08 -11.50
CA GLN A 762 44.36 12.05 -12.89
C GLN A 762 43.23 11.89 -13.92
N TRP A 763 42.00 11.61 -13.47
CA TRP A 763 40.83 11.36 -14.32
C TRP A 763 39.94 12.57 -14.56
N GLY A 764 40.28 13.74 -14.00
CA GLY A 764 39.42 14.92 -14.10
C GLY A 764 39.30 15.51 -15.52
N PRO A 765 38.57 16.63 -15.66
CA PRO A 765 38.30 17.26 -16.95
C PRO A 765 39.56 17.51 -17.80
N PRO A 766 39.48 17.43 -19.14
CA PRO A 766 40.63 17.63 -20.00
C PRO A 766 41.24 19.02 -19.78
N GLY A 767 42.56 19.08 -19.55
CA GLY A 767 43.28 20.32 -19.26
C GLY A 767 43.46 20.62 -17.76
N ASN A 768 42.75 19.91 -16.87
CA ASN A 768 42.93 20.04 -15.43
C ASN A 768 44.05 19.11 -14.95
N GLY A 769 45.07 19.67 -14.28
CA GLY A 769 46.06 18.88 -13.57
C GLY A 769 45.52 18.29 -12.25
N PRO A 770 46.26 17.36 -11.60
CA PRO A 770 45.83 16.73 -10.36
C PRO A 770 45.45 17.69 -9.23
N ASP A 771 46.15 18.82 -9.11
CA ASP A 771 45.85 19.85 -8.11
C ASP A 771 44.53 20.57 -8.38
N ALA A 772 44.19 20.79 -9.66
CA ALA A 772 42.92 21.40 -10.05
C ALA A 772 41.74 20.46 -9.78
N VAL A 773 41.91 19.16 -10.01
CA VAL A 773 40.90 18.14 -9.69
C VAL A 773 40.73 18.01 -8.17
N ARG A 774 41.83 18.03 -7.42
CA ARG A 774 41.79 18.08 -5.95
C ARG A 774 41.00 19.29 -5.45
N ALA A 775 41.31 20.49 -5.95
CA ALA A 775 40.59 21.71 -5.57
C ALA A 775 39.10 21.64 -5.89
N LEU A 776 38.74 21.04 -7.04
CA LEU A 776 37.36 20.83 -7.45
C LEU A 776 36.61 19.92 -6.45
N LEU A 777 37.17 18.75 -6.12
CA LEU A 777 36.56 17.81 -5.17
C LEU A 777 36.40 18.43 -3.77
N LEU A 778 37.39 19.20 -3.32
CA LEU A 778 37.31 19.95 -2.05
C LEU A 778 36.21 21.00 -2.09
N SER A 779 36.04 21.70 -3.21
CA SER A 779 34.97 22.70 -3.36
C SER A 779 33.58 22.09 -3.27
N CYS A 780 33.37 20.87 -3.80
CA CYS A 780 32.11 20.13 -3.65
C CYS A 780 31.83 19.85 -2.17
N ALA A 781 32.80 19.28 -1.45
CA ALA A 781 32.63 18.98 -0.03
C ALA A 781 32.38 20.24 0.81
N LEU A 782 33.10 21.33 0.55
CA LEU A 782 32.91 22.61 1.25
C LEU A 782 31.52 23.21 0.99
N ARG A 783 30.97 23.08 -0.23
CA ARG A 783 29.62 23.52 -0.56
C ARG A 783 28.56 22.72 0.20
N LEU A 784 28.68 21.39 0.24
CA LEU A 784 27.74 20.53 0.97
C LEU A 784 27.77 20.75 2.50
N LEU A 785 28.91 21.19 3.03
CA LEU A 785 29.10 21.52 4.45
C LEU A 785 28.77 22.98 4.78
N SER A 786 28.38 23.79 3.80
CA SER A 786 27.98 25.17 4.04
C SER A 786 26.77 25.22 4.99
N PRO A 787 26.82 25.99 6.09
CA PRO A 787 25.64 26.20 6.94
C PRO A 787 24.47 26.90 6.21
N GLN A 788 24.71 27.45 5.02
CA GLN A 788 23.71 28.17 4.23
C GLN A 788 22.93 27.27 3.27
N ILE A 789 23.40 26.05 2.97
CA ILE A 789 22.68 25.11 2.10
C ILE A 789 21.58 24.37 2.89
N PRO A 790 20.42 24.08 2.29
CA PRO A 790 19.41 23.24 2.90
C PRO A 790 19.97 21.90 3.37
N ASP A 791 19.52 21.41 4.53
CA ASP A 791 20.01 20.16 5.10
C ASP A 791 19.77 18.94 4.21
N GLY A 792 18.72 18.96 3.39
CA GLY A 792 18.46 17.89 2.41
C GLY A 792 19.63 17.70 1.42
N CYS A 793 20.28 18.79 0.99
CA CYS A 793 21.45 18.71 0.12
C CYS A 793 22.71 18.20 0.86
N SER A 794 22.79 18.42 2.18
CA SER A 794 23.93 18.00 3.01
C SER A 794 23.86 16.53 3.45
N ALA A 795 22.78 15.80 3.17
CA ALA A 795 22.54 14.46 3.71
C ALA A 795 23.68 13.47 3.42
N ALA A 796 24.21 13.47 2.19
CA ALA A 796 25.29 12.58 1.76
C ALA A 796 26.70 13.18 1.91
N ALA A 797 26.85 14.33 2.59
CA ALA A 797 28.14 15.00 2.74
C ALA A 797 29.17 14.12 3.48
N GLY A 798 28.71 13.31 4.45
CA GLY A 798 29.56 12.39 5.20
C GLY A 798 30.24 11.32 4.33
N ASP A 799 29.50 10.74 3.39
CA ASP A 799 30.03 9.73 2.46
C ASP A 799 31.10 10.30 1.55
N LEU A 800 30.88 11.52 1.05
CA LEU A 800 31.89 12.24 0.27
C LEU A 800 33.16 12.50 1.07
N LEU A 801 33.03 12.94 2.32
CA LEU A 801 34.18 13.18 3.18
C LEU A 801 34.97 11.91 3.49
N LEU A 802 34.29 10.79 3.73
CA LEU A 802 34.93 9.49 3.92
C LEU A 802 35.66 9.03 2.65
N ALA A 803 35.01 9.13 1.49
CA ALA A 803 35.62 8.77 0.22
C ALA A 803 36.85 9.66 -0.08
N LEU A 804 36.77 10.96 0.19
CA LEU A 804 37.89 11.89 0.05
C LEU A 804 39.05 11.56 1.00
N LEU A 805 38.76 11.25 2.26
CA LEU A 805 39.77 10.89 3.25
C LEU A 805 40.60 9.68 2.77
N ARG A 806 39.91 8.66 2.24
CA ARG A 806 40.53 7.46 1.68
C ARG A 806 41.40 7.79 0.47
N SER A 807 40.89 8.57 -0.48
CA SER A 807 41.59 8.89 -1.74
C SER A 807 42.75 9.89 -1.59
N LEU A 808 42.69 10.80 -0.62
CA LEU A 808 43.71 11.83 -0.40
C LEU A 808 44.76 11.44 0.65
N GLY A 809 44.47 10.45 1.51
CA GLY A 809 45.36 9.94 2.56
C GLY A 809 45.53 10.86 3.78
N ALA A 810 45.26 12.16 3.64
CA ALA A 810 45.23 13.12 4.74
C ALA A 810 44.02 14.05 4.60
N CYS A 811 43.32 14.31 5.70
CA CYS A 811 42.20 15.24 5.72
C CYS A 811 42.70 16.70 5.77
N PRO A 812 42.32 17.57 4.82
CA PRO A 812 42.57 19.00 4.95
C PRO A 812 41.87 19.57 6.20
N PRO A 813 42.55 20.43 6.99
CA PRO A 813 41.96 21.00 8.21
C PRO A 813 40.70 21.84 7.93
N GLU A 814 40.60 22.42 6.73
CA GLU A 814 39.44 23.18 6.27
C GLU A 814 38.15 22.34 6.21
N LEU A 815 38.24 21.05 5.84
CA LEU A 815 37.08 20.14 5.81
C LEU A 815 36.62 19.79 7.23
N VAL A 816 37.56 19.56 8.15
CA VAL A 816 37.24 19.30 9.56
C VAL A 816 36.56 20.51 10.19
N ALA A 817 37.06 21.72 9.90
CA ALA A 817 36.47 22.97 10.35
C ALA A 817 35.06 23.19 9.77
N ALA A 818 34.86 22.93 8.47
CA ALA A 818 33.56 23.05 7.83
C ALA A 818 32.53 22.03 8.36
N ALA A 819 32.93 20.78 8.56
CA ALA A 819 32.07 19.75 9.14
C ALA A 819 31.66 20.09 10.58
N ALA A 820 32.60 20.60 11.38
CA ALA A 820 32.31 21.08 12.72
C ALA A 820 31.39 22.32 12.72
N ALA A 821 31.54 23.22 11.75
CA ALA A 821 30.66 24.38 11.59
C ALA A 821 29.22 23.97 11.20
N LYS A 822 29.06 22.98 10.30
CA LYS A 822 27.74 22.44 9.94
C LYS A 822 27.04 21.81 11.16
N LEU A 823 27.77 21.04 11.97
CA LEU A 823 27.23 20.48 13.22
C LEU A 823 26.86 21.59 14.22
N ALA A 824 27.70 22.61 14.33
CA ALA A 824 27.43 23.76 15.20
C ALA A 824 26.18 24.54 14.81
N SER A 825 25.82 24.57 13.51
CA SER A 825 24.58 25.22 13.06
C SER A 825 23.28 24.52 13.47
N GLY A 826 23.35 23.32 14.07
CA GLY A 826 22.18 22.55 14.49
C GLY A 826 21.44 21.92 13.31
N PRO A 827 22.09 21.03 12.54
CA PRO A 827 21.49 20.42 11.36
C PRO A 827 20.47 19.34 11.76
N SER A 828 19.70 18.88 10.78
CA SER A 828 18.78 17.75 10.95
C SER A 828 19.50 16.49 11.48
N PRO A 829 18.81 15.60 12.19
CA PRO A 829 19.40 14.36 12.73
C PRO A 829 20.09 13.51 11.66
N ARG A 830 19.51 13.45 10.44
CA ARG A 830 20.09 12.71 9.30
C ARG A 830 21.48 13.21 8.91
N VAL A 831 21.64 14.53 8.80
CA VAL A 831 22.96 15.15 8.47
C VAL A 831 23.94 14.97 9.62
N ALA A 832 23.48 15.12 10.87
CA ALA A 832 24.33 14.91 12.04
C ALA A 832 24.85 13.48 12.12
N ALA A 833 23.97 12.48 11.95
CA ALA A 833 24.31 11.06 11.94
C ALA A 833 25.24 10.72 10.77
N GLY A 834 24.97 11.24 9.57
CA GLY A 834 25.83 11.05 8.39
C GLY A 834 27.26 11.57 8.56
N LEU A 835 27.50 12.56 9.42
CA LEU A 835 28.84 13.07 9.72
C LEU A 835 29.60 12.24 10.78
N VAL A 836 28.92 11.44 11.61
CA VAL A 836 29.55 10.63 12.66
C VAL A 836 30.62 9.67 12.11
N PRO A 837 30.38 8.93 11.02
CA PRO A 837 31.40 8.07 10.42
C PRO A 837 32.70 8.80 10.04
N PHE A 838 32.61 10.02 9.50
CA PHE A 838 33.77 10.84 9.15
C PHE A 838 34.61 11.21 10.39
N PHE A 839 33.98 11.72 11.45
CA PHE A 839 34.69 12.03 12.69
C PHE A 839 35.24 10.78 13.38
N SER A 840 34.54 9.65 13.25
CA SER A 840 34.99 8.36 13.78
C SER A 840 36.28 7.91 13.10
N ALA A 841 36.37 8.03 11.77
CA ALA A 841 37.58 7.69 11.01
C ALA A 841 38.78 8.56 11.43
N LEU A 842 38.58 9.87 11.66
CA LEU A 842 39.62 10.77 12.14
C LEU A 842 40.08 10.44 13.57
N ALA A 843 39.14 10.11 14.46
CA ALA A 843 39.46 9.74 15.84
C ALA A 843 40.24 8.42 15.95
N LEU A 844 39.91 7.45 15.10
CA LEU A 844 40.63 6.18 15.01
C LEU A 844 42.04 6.35 14.43
N ALA A 845 42.25 7.34 13.55
CA ALA A 845 43.57 7.68 13.04
C ALA A 845 44.45 8.37 14.09
N ASP A 846 43.96 9.44 14.71
CA ASP A 846 44.62 10.14 15.83
C ASP A 846 43.62 10.98 16.65
N ALA A 847 43.07 10.39 17.71
CA ALA A 847 42.11 11.03 18.59
C ALA A 847 42.66 12.32 19.24
N ARG A 848 43.96 12.38 19.55
CA ARG A 848 44.53 13.55 20.22
C ARG A 848 44.70 14.71 19.24
N ALA A 849 45.21 14.45 18.04
CA ALA A 849 45.33 15.45 16.99
C ALA A 849 43.97 16.01 16.57
N LEU A 850 42.93 15.17 16.52
CA LEU A 850 41.55 15.61 16.26
C LEU A 850 41.05 16.58 17.35
N LEU A 851 41.27 16.24 18.62
CA LEU A 851 40.89 17.10 19.75
C LEU A 851 41.65 18.44 19.74
N ASP A 852 42.96 18.42 19.46
CA ASP A 852 43.79 19.63 19.36
C ASP A 852 43.33 20.55 18.21
N LEU A 853 42.98 19.95 17.06
CA LEU A 853 42.47 20.69 15.89
C LEU A 853 41.09 21.32 16.18
N LEU A 854 40.15 20.55 16.73
CA LEU A 854 38.83 21.05 17.09
C LEU A 854 38.87 22.08 18.22
N ALA A 855 39.80 21.92 19.18
CA ALA A 855 39.99 22.88 20.27
C ALA A 855 40.54 24.21 19.75
N SER A 856 41.46 24.19 18.78
CA SER A 856 42.10 25.38 18.19
C SER A 856 41.26 26.06 17.10
N THR A 857 40.23 25.40 16.58
CA THR A 857 39.32 25.95 15.57
C THR A 857 38.14 26.69 16.22
N SER A 858 37.79 27.86 15.71
CA SER A 858 36.60 28.63 16.14
C SER A 858 35.47 28.53 15.12
N VAL A 859 34.25 28.25 15.56
CA VAL A 859 33.04 28.26 14.73
C VAL A 859 32.00 29.24 15.28
N ASP A 860 31.13 29.75 14.41
CA ASP A 860 30.00 30.58 14.82
C ASP A 860 28.92 29.65 15.42
N ALA A 861 28.48 29.94 16.65
CA ALA A 861 27.51 29.14 17.39
C ALA A 861 26.14 29.83 17.41
N PRO A 862 25.03 29.08 17.39
CA PRO A 862 23.69 29.64 17.52
C PRO A 862 23.50 30.37 18.86
N ASP A 863 22.61 31.37 18.87
CA ASP A 863 22.41 32.31 19.97
C ASP A 863 22.27 31.63 21.35
N GLY A 864 23.12 32.03 22.30
CA GLY A 864 23.11 31.57 23.69
C GLY A 864 24.16 30.54 24.07
N ALA A 865 24.91 29.97 23.12
CA ALA A 865 26.00 29.02 23.37
C ALA A 865 27.43 29.60 23.23
N GLY A 866 27.57 30.81 22.68
CA GLY A 866 28.86 31.47 22.47
C GLY A 866 29.26 32.43 23.60
N GLY A 867 30.57 32.59 23.82
CA GLY A 867 31.11 33.71 24.59
C GLY A 867 30.87 35.06 23.89
N PRO A 868 31.40 36.19 24.42
CA PRO A 868 31.22 37.50 23.79
C PRO A 868 31.67 37.48 22.32
N GLY A 869 30.72 37.62 21.40
CA GLY A 869 30.94 37.55 19.94
C GLY A 869 30.33 36.34 19.21
N GLY A 870 29.62 35.44 19.90
CA GLY A 870 28.89 34.32 19.25
C GLY A 870 29.77 33.19 18.71
N ARG A 871 31.09 33.21 18.99
CA ARG A 871 32.05 32.19 18.56
C ARG A 871 32.36 31.23 19.68
N ALA A 872 32.40 29.93 19.37
CA ALA A 872 32.77 28.86 20.29
C ALA A 872 33.93 28.03 19.70
N SER A 873 34.62 27.29 20.56
CA SER A 873 35.54 26.24 20.09
C SER A 873 34.75 25.20 19.29
N ALA A 874 35.27 24.77 18.14
CA ALA A 874 34.64 23.75 17.30
C ALA A 874 34.37 22.46 18.08
N LEU A 875 35.27 22.10 19.01
CA LEU A 875 35.07 20.96 19.91
C LEU A 875 33.81 21.11 20.77
N ALA A 876 33.61 22.29 21.36
CA ALA A 876 32.48 22.55 22.25
C ALA A 876 31.13 22.59 21.50
N ALA A 877 31.15 23.02 20.24
CA ALA A 877 29.95 23.16 19.42
C ALA A 877 29.58 21.87 18.66
N ALA A 878 30.56 21.09 18.19
CA ALA A 878 30.34 19.92 17.34
C ALA A 878 30.26 18.59 18.09
N LEU A 879 30.97 18.44 19.23
CA LEU A 879 30.97 17.18 19.98
C LEU A 879 29.58 16.84 20.58
N PRO A 880 28.81 17.78 21.16
CA PRO A 880 27.47 17.47 21.67
C PRO A 880 26.52 16.88 20.61
N PRO A 881 26.30 17.52 19.44
CA PRO A 881 25.42 16.95 18.41
C PRO A 881 25.97 15.63 17.83
N LEU A 882 27.29 15.43 17.76
CA LEU A 882 27.86 14.13 17.37
C LEU A 882 27.51 13.02 18.37
N LEU A 883 27.57 13.30 19.67
CA LEU A 883 27.21 12.33 20.70
C LEU A 883 25.70 12.07 20.74
N GLU A 884 24.88 13.06 20.40
CA GLU A 884 23.43 12.90 20.28
C GLU A 884 23.04 12.07 19.04
N ALA A 885 23.75 12.23 17.92
CA ALA A 885 23.47 11.53 16.66
C ALA A 885 24.16 10.16 16.52
N ALA A 886 25.17 9.86 17.33
CA ALA A 886 25.90 8.58 17.26
C ALA A 886 25.02 7.31 17.41
N PRO A 887 23.96 7.28 18.24
CA PRO A 887 23.00 6.17 18.27
C PRO A 887 22.17 6.02 16.99
N ASP A 888 22.04 7.08 16.20
CA ASP A 888 21.24 7.12 14.97
C ASP A 888 22.06 6.74 13.72
N VAL A 889 23.31 6.31 13.90
CA VAL A 889 24.15 5.87 12.78
C VAL A 889 23.61 4.59 12.18
N ALA A 890 23.32 4.66 10.90
CA ALA A 890 22.99 3.56 10.03
C ALA A 890 24.21 2.67 9.74
N GLY A 891 24.00 1.36 9.67
CA GLY A 891 24.98 0.42 9.17
C GLY A 891 25.89 -0.23 10.21
N GLY A 892 26.12 -1.54 10.08
CA GLY A 892 26.84 -2.34 11.08
C GLY A 892 28.30 -1.92 11.27
N LEU A 893 29.04 -1.72 10.16
CA LEU A 893 30.44 -1.29 10.22
C LEU A 893 30.58 0.15 10.72
N ALA A 894 29.70 1.05 10.30
CA ALA A 894 29.69 2.44 10.75
C ALA A 894 29.42 2.53 12.26
N THR A 895 28.49 1.73 12.77
CA THR A 895 28.20 1.59 14.21
C THR A 895 29.43 1.10 14.99
N ARG A 896 30.13 0.08 14.49
CA ARG A 896 31.37 -0.43 15.11
C ARG A 896 32.50 0.59 15.10
N ARG A 897 32.69 1.31 13.98
CA ARG A 897 33.66 2.41 13.87
C ARG A 897 33.33 3.54 14.85
N ALA A 898 32.05 3.90 15.00
CA ALA A 898 31.60 4.89 15.98
C ALA A 898 31.89 4.45 17.42
N ALA A 899 31.57 3.20 17.78
CA ALA A 899 31.86 2.66 19.11
C ALA A 899 33.37 2.64 19.42
N ALA A 900 34.19 2.19 18.47
CA ALA A 900 35.65 2.18 18.60
C ALA A 900 36.22 3.61 18.74
N ALA A 901 35.71 4.56 17.95
CA ALA A 901 36.11 5.97 18.00
C ALA A 901 35.78 6.62 19.35
N LEU A 902 34.59 6.34 19.91
CA LEU A 902 34.24 6.78 21.27
C LEU A 902 35.21 6.23 22.31
N GLY A 903 35.65 4.97 22.16
CA GLY A 903 36.70 4.37 22.99
C GLY A 903 38.03 5.12 22.88
N ALA A 904 38.47 5.47 21.67
CA ALA A 904 39.69 6.24 21.43
C ALA A 904 39.62 7.64 22.07
N LEU A 905 38.47 8.32 21.95
CA LEU A 905 38.23 9.63 22.58
C LEU A 905 38.20 9.54 24.11
N LEU A 906 37.60 8.48 24.67
CA LEU A 906 37.58 8.23 26.13
C LEU A 906 38.99 8.02 26.71
N GLN A 907 39.93 7.47 25.94
CA GLN A 907 41.33 7.37 26.37
C GLN A 907 41.99 8.75 26.49
N GLN A 908 41.50 9.76 25.76
CA GLN A 908 41.96 11.15 25.82
C GLN A 908 41.15 12.02 26.79
N ARG A 909 40.35 11.44 27.69
CA ARG A 909 39.49 12.18 28.66
C ARG A 909 40.21 13.22 29.52
N ALA A 910 41.52 13.08 29.74
CA ALA A 910 42.33 14.06 30.48
C ALA A 910 42.69 15.31 29.66
N HIS A 911 42.34 15.35 28.37
CA HIS A 911 42.54 16.51 27.51
C HIS A 911 41.73 17.70 28.06
N PRO A 912 42.35 18.88 28.28
CA PRO A 912 41.73 19.98 29.04
C PRO A 912 40.45 20.49 28.39
N ALA A 913 40.41 20.56 27.05
CA ALA A 913 39.23 21.00 26.32
C ALA A 913 38.09 19.97 26.36
N LEU A 914 38.39 18.66 26.50
CA LEU A 914 37.38 17.61 26.59
C LEU A 914 36.84 17.48 28.02
N ALA A 915 37.72 17.57 29.02
CA ALA A 915 37.38 17.51 30.44
C ALA A 915 36.48 18.66 30.89
N ALA A 916 36.57 19.83 30.23
CA ALA A 916 35.77 21.00 30.53
C ALA A 916 34.33 20.95 29.96
N LEU A 917 34.00 19.96 29.12
CA LEU A 917 32.71 19.89 28.43
C LEU A 917 31.63 19.17 29.23
N SER A 918 30.48 19.84 29.36
CA SER A 918 29.23 19.28 29.86
C SER A 918 28.21 19.22 28.72
N VAL A 919 27.50 18.09 28.61
CA VAL A 919 26.53 17.81 27.53
C VAL A 919 25.22 17.28 28.11
N ARG A 920 24.18 17.21 27.27
CA ARG A 920 22.86 16.70 27.66
C ARG A 920 22.88 15.17 27.85
N GLY A 921 22.52 14.74 29.05
CA GLY A 921 22.30 13.34 29.43
C GLY A 921 20.85 12.90 29.19
N ALA A 922 20.34 12.00 30.02
CA ALA A 922 18.96 11.53 29.94
C ALA A 922 17.93 12.65 30.25
N PRO A 923 16.73 12.60 29.64
CA PRO A 923 15.63 13.46 30.04
C PRO A 923 15.25 13.18 31.51
N LEU A 924 14.95 14.23 32.26
CA LEU A 924 14.45 14.11 33.63
C LEU A 924 12.98 13.68 33.56
N GLU A 925 12.65 12.50 34.09
CA GLU A 925 11.28 11.99 34.08
C GLU A 925 10.31 12.95 34.78
N ALA A 926 9.17 13.23 34.13
CA ALA A 926 8.06 13.90 34.80
C ALA A 926 7.48 12.94 35.87
N ALA A 927 7.25 13.45 37.08
CA ALA A 927 6.73 12.65 38.18
C ALA A 927 5.41 11.96 37.78
N GLY A 928 5.41 10.61 37.67
CA GLY A 928 4.20 9.80 37.53
C GLY A 928 4.13 8.83 36.34
N GLY A 929 5.14 8.74 35.48
CA GLY A 929 5.21 7.68 34.44
C GLY A 929 4.12 7.73 33.35
N ALA A 930 3.34 8.82 33.27
CA ALA A 930 2.30 9.00 32.27
C ALA A 930 2.88 9.52 30.94
N ARG A 931 2.23 9.17 29.81
CA ARG A 931 2.57 9.72 28.47
C ARG A 931 2.59 11.26 28.53
N VAL A 932 3.74 11.87 28.27
CA VAL A 932 3.88 13.34 28.24
C VAL A 932 3.62 13.83 26.83
N THR A 933 2.47 14.47 26.61
CA THR A 933 2.16 15.09 25.31
C THR A 933 2.97 16.37 25.10
N ARG A 934 3.16 16.80 23.84
CA ARG A 934 3.84 18.06 23.50
C ARG A 934 3.23 19.27 24.22
N SER A 935 1.90 19.27 24.45
CA SER A 935 1.20 20.33 25.18
C SER A 935 1.40 20.27 26.70
N ALA A 936 1.63 19.08 27.26
CA ALA A 936 1.99 18.91 28.67
C ALA A 936 3.44 19.35 28.92
N ALA A 937 4.38 18.94 28.06
CA ALA A 937 5.79 19.37 28.13
C ALA A 937 5.92 20.89 28.01
N ARG A 938 5.21 21.52 27.05
CA ARG A 938 5.23 22.98 26.87
C ARG A 938 4.69 23.75 28.08
N ARG A 939 3.67 23.23 28.77
CA ARG A 939 3.13 23.81 30.01
C ARG A 939 4.12 23.77 31.18
N GLN A 940 5.06 22.83 31.18
CA GLN A 940 6.08 22.66 32.21
C GLN A 940 7.41 23.37 31.88
N GLY A 941 7.44 24.19 30.82
CA GLY A 941 8.66 24.90 30.39
C GLY A 941 9.59 24.08 29.49
N GLY A 942 9.11 22.95 28.93
CA GLY A 942 9.88 22.06 28.06
C GLY A 942 10.43 20.83 28.79
N LEU A 943 11.00 19.89 28.03
CA LEU A 943 11.72 18.74 28.57
C LEU A 943 13.06 19.20 29.17
N GLN A 944 13.29 18.86 30.43
CA GLN A 944 14.56 19.13 31.11
C GLN A 944 15.49 17.93 30.96
N TYR A 945 16.78 18.17 30.79
CA TYR A 945 17.79 17.12 30.62
C TYR A 945 18.85 17.24 31.71
N ALA A 946 19.32 16.10 32.21
CA ALA A 946 20.48 16.08 33.08
C ALA A 946 21.71 16.63 32.34
N GLN A 947 22.59 17.34 33.05
CA GLN A 947 23.89 17.77 32.52
C GLN A 947 24.96 16.79 33.00
N VAL A 948 25.69 16.18 32.06
CA VAL A 948 26.71 15.17 32.35
C VAL A 948 28.03 15.52 31.67
N PRO A 949 29.19 15.16 32.25
CA PRO A 949 30.48 15.31 31.58
C PRO A 949 30.50 14.59 30.23
N ALA A 950 31.20 15.13 29.23
CA ALA A 950 31.28 14.52 27.90
C ALA A 950 31.76 13.06 27.92
N ALA A 951 32.73 12.73 28.79
CA ALA A 951 33.20 11.36 28.98
C ALA A 951 32.11 10.42 29.52
N ALA A 952 31.24 10.90 30.42
CA ALA A 952 30.10 10.10 30.90
C ALA A 952 29.07 9.89 29.79
N LYS A 953 28.80 10.91 28.95
CA LYS A 953 27.91 10.78 27.80
C LYS A 953 28.43 9.77 26.76
N MET A 954 29.73 9.72 26.50
CA MET A 954 30.32 8.71 25.61
C MET A 954 30.00 7.28 26.10
N VAL A 955 30.04 7.04 27.41
CA VAL A 955 29.63 5.75 28.02
C VAL A 955 28.12 5.52 27.86
N HIS A 956 27.29 6.57 27.97
CA HIS A 956 25.85 6.48 27.73
C HIS A 956 25.53 6.06 26.29
N VAL A 957 26.24 6.64 25.31
CA VAL A 957 26.08 6.33 23.88
C VAL A 957 26.52 4.90 23.59
N LEU A 958 27.66 4.46 24.13
CA LEU A 958 28.10 3.06 24.01
C LEU A 958 27.08 2.07 24.59
N GLY A 959 26.43 2.43 25.70
CA GLY A 959 25.34 1.63 26.27
C GLY A 959 24.07 1.62 25.42
N ALA A 960 23.73 2.74 24.77
CA ALA A 960 22.61 2.82 23.85
C ALA A 960 22.83 1.94 22.60
N LEU A 961 24.02 2.02 21.99
CA LEU A 961 24.41 1.18 20.85
C LEU A 961 24.35 -0.31 21.19
N LEU A 962 24.81 -0.69 22.38
CA LEU A 962 24.76 -2.08 22.84
C LEU A 962 23.32 -2.55 23.13
N SER A 963 22.50 -1.70 23.74
CA SER A 963 21.11 -2.05 24.06
C SER A 963 20.27 -2.25 22.80
N ALA A 964 20.40 -1.36 21.81
CA ALA A 964 19.71 -1.48 20.53
C ALA A 964 20.08 -2.81 19.83
N ALA A 965 21.37 -3.13 19.78
CA ALA A 965 21.88 -4.38 19.22
C ALA A 965 21.34 -5.65 19.91
N GLU A 966 21.13 -5.60 21.24
CA GLU A 966 20.55 -6.70 22.00
C GLU A 966 19.04 -6.85 21.76
N GLU A 967 18.33 -5.75 21.47
CA GLU A 967 16.91 -5.75 21.09
C GLU A 967 16.72 -6.36 19.69
N ASP A 968 17.55 -5.97 18.72
CA ASP A 968 17.52 -6.52 17.36
C ASP A 968 17.77 -8.05 17.35
N ASP A 969 18.73 -8.51 18.16
CA ASP A 969 18.99 -9.95 18.34
C ASP A 969 17.79 -10.71 18.93
N ALA A 970 17.04 -10.06 19.84
CA ALA A 970 15.87 -10.66 20.46
C ALA A 970 14.71 -10.79 19.45
N TRP A 971 14.52 -9.79 18.58
CA TRP A 971 13.53 -9.84 17.51
C TRP A 971 13.89 -10.90 16.45
N ALA A 972 15.15 -10.94 16.02
CA ALA A 972 15.63 -11.96 15.10
C ALA A 972 15.47 -13.39 15.66
N ALA A 973 15.74 -13.59 16.96
CA ALA A 973 15.56 -14.88 17.62
C ALA A 973 14.07 -15.30 17.75
N ALA A 974 13.14 -14.34 17.77
CA ALA A 974 11.71 -14.59 17.80
C ALA A 974 11.12 -14.95 16.42
N GLY A 975 11.91 -14.86 15.34
CA GLY A 975 11.43 -15.06 13.96
C GLY A 975 10.62 -13.87 13.41
N LEU A 976 10.53 -12.78 14.16
CA LEU A 976 9.81 -11.55 13.82
C LEU A 976 10.77 -10.56 13.15
N GLY A 977 11.27 -10.91 11.96
CA GLY A 977 11.99 -9.96 11.11
C GLY A 977 11.05 -8.84 10.64
N ALA A 978 11.61 -7.70 10.21
CA ALA A 978 10.91 -6.44 9.90
C ALA A 978 9.80 -6.48 8.81
N GLY A 979 9.40 -7.66 8.34
CA GLY A 979 8.36 -7.86 7.33
C GLY A 979 7.02 -8.39 7.86
N ASP A 980 6.86 -8.61 9.17
CA ASP A 980 5.63 -9.21 9.73
C ASP A 980 5.01 -8.29 10.79
N TRP A 981 4.48 -7.15 10.34
CA TRP A 981 3.53 -6.36 11.11
C TRP A 981 2.12 -6.73 10.65
N ASP A 982 1.71 -7.97 10.88
CA ASP A 982 0.29 -8.22 11.07
C ASP A 982 -0.07 -7.74 12.48
N ASP A 983 -0.86 -6.67 12.51
CA ASP A 983 -1.40 -6.00 13.69
C ASP A 983 -2.49 -6.89 14.33
N ASP A 984 -2.14 -8.13 14.69
CA ASP A 984 -3.01 -9.07 15.39
C ASP A 984 -2.78 -8.97 16.91
N ASP A 985 -3.25 -7.86 17.49
CA ASP A 985 -3.48 -7.73 18.93
C ASP A 985 -4.72 -8.61 19.33
N ASP A 986 -4.59 -9.94 19.27
CA ASP A 986 -5.58 -10.87 19.82
C ASP A 986 -5.28 -11.15 21.31
N ASP A 987 -5.75 -10.24 22.16
CA ASP A 987 -5.75 -10.34 23.62
C ASP A 987 -6.70 -11.48 24.08
N SER A 988 -6.27 -12.73 23.90
CA SER A 988 -6.92 -13.93 24.45
C SER A 988 -6.29 -14.32 25.78
N ASP A 989 -6.86 -13.79 26.87
CA ASP A 989 -6.61 -14.22 28.25
C ASP A 989 -6.84 -15.74 28.39
N GLY A 990 -5.74 -16.51 28.46
CA GLY A 990 -5.75 -17.96 28.65
C GLY A 990 -4.60 -18.47 29.50
N GLY A 991 -4.69 -18.33 30.82
CA GLY A 991 -3.73 -18.91 31.75
C GLY A 991 -3.70 -20.44 31.71
N GLY A 992 -2.52 -21.02 31.41
CA GLY A 992 -2.25 -22.44 31.53
C GLY A 992 -0.75 -22.72 31.44
N SER A 993 -0.15 -23.19 32.54
CA SER A 993 1.25 -23.63 32.55
C SER A 993 1.38 -24.95 31.79
N GLU A 994 2.40 -25.10 30.94
CA GLU A 994 3.17 -26.35 30.84
C GLU A 994 4.47 -26.17 30.06
N ALA A 995 5.46 -26.96 30.46
CA ALA A 995 6.86 -26.82 30.14
C ALA A 995 7.27 -27.65 28.92
N SER A 996 8.33 -27.17 28.25
CA SER A 996 9.37 -27.93 27.55
C SER A 996 8.97 -28.83 26.37
N GLY A 997 9.46 -28.45 25.19
CA GLY A 997 9.56 -29.33 24.03
C GLY A 997 10.48 -28.74 22.97
N ALA A 998 11.78 -29.02 23.07
CA ALA A 998 12.77 -28.66 22.07
C ALA A 998 12.54 -29.43 20.76
N GLY A 999 12.38 -28.71 19.65
CA GLY A 999 12.36 -29.25 18.29
C GLY A 999 13.14 -28.34 17.35
N ARG A 1000 14.29 -28.82 16.88
CA ARG A 1000 15.18 -28.16 15.91
C ARG A 1000 14.77 -28.52 14.48
N GLY A 1001 14.96 -27.58 13.55
CA GLY A 1001 15.16 -27.80 12.11
C GLY A 1001 14.00 -27.27 11.26
N GLY A 1002 14.22 -26.56 10.15
CA GLY A 1002 15.45 -26.22 9.44
C GLY A 1002 15.12 -25.16 8.36
N GLY A 1003 16.11 -24.34 8.02
CA GLY A 1003 15.95 -23.23 7.09
C GLY A 1003 15.79 -23.65 5.62
N GLY A 1004 15.02 -22.85 4.90
CA GLY A 1004 15.01 -22.73 3.45
C GLY A 1004 14.94 -21.24 3.12
N ALA A 1005 15.83 -20.78 2.24
CA ALA A 1005 15.93 -19.41 1.81
C ALA A 1005 14.87 -19.13 0.73
N ASP A 1006 14.10 -18.06 0.90
CA ASP A 1006 13.17 -17.57 -0.11
C ASP A 1006 13.78 -16.45 -0.93
N ALA A 1007 13.52 -16.54 -2.23
CA ALA A 1007 13.99 -15.65 -3.26
C ALA A 1007 12.80 -15.28 -4.16
N LEU A 1008 12.61 -13.97 -4.32
CA LEU A 1008 12.01 -13.22 -5.45
C LEU A 1008 10.53 -12.76 -5.38
N GLY A 1009 10.39 -11.42 -5.43
CA GLY A 1009 9.25 -10.57 -5.84
C GLY A 1009 8.60 -9.81 -4.68
N GLY A 1010 8.80 -8.50 -4.39
CA GLY A 1010 9.05 -7.30 -5.22
C GLY A 1010 7.71 -6.68 -5.65
N GLY A 1011 7.29 -5.46 -5.31
CA GLY A 1011 7.81 -4.38 -4.48
C GLY A 1011 6.74 -3.28 -4.34
N LEU A 1012 6.82 -2.46 -3.29
CA LEU A 1012 6.14 -1.18 -3.17
C LEU A 1012 7.07 -0.25 -2.36
N GLY A 1013 7.38 0.94 -2.89
CA GLY A 1013 7.97 2.02 -2.10
C GLY A 1013 9.42 2.42 -2.42
N GLY A 1014 9.68 2.86 -3.65
CA GLY A 1014 10.81 3.73 -3.94
C GLY A 1014 10.75 5.01 -3.08
N GLY A 1015 11.66 5.12 -2.10
CA GLY A 1015 11.83 6.30 -1.26
C GLY A 1015 12.09 6.03 0.23
N GLY A 1016 11.81 4.82 0.74
CA GLY A 1016 11.93 4.48 2.17
C GLY A 1016 12.90 3.35 2.54
N GLY A 1017 13.36 2.55 1.57
CA GLY A 1017 14.02 1.26 1.80
C GLY A 1017 15.39 1.27 2.51
N ALA A 1018 15.96 2.44 2.83
CA ALA A 1018 17.18 2.47 3.64
C ALA A 1018 16.92 2.09 5.12
N PHE A 1019 15.70 2.26 5.62
CA PHE A 1019 15.41 2.05 7.05
C PHE A 1019 15.08 0.58 7.42
N GLU A 1020 14.62 -0.23 6.46
CA GLU A 1020 14.12 -1.58 6.71
C GLU A 1020 15.24 -2.65 6.68
N ASP A 1021 16.20 -2.53 5.76
CA ASP A 1021 17.41 -3.39 5.72
C ASP A 1021 18.41 -3.05 6.86
N GLU A 1022 18.39 -1.83 7.40
CA GLU A 1022 19.30 -1.35 8.46
C GLU A 1022 19.11 -2.04 9.82
N VAL A 1023 17.94 -2.65 10.07
CA VAL A 1023 17.58 -3.30 11.35
C VAL A 1023 18.34 -4.60 11.57
N LEU A 1024 18.72 -5.31 10.49
CA LEU A 1024 19.49 -6.55 10.60
C LEU A 1024 20.98 -6.31 10.89
N GLU A 1025 21.49 -5.08 10.74
CA GLU A 1025 22.93 -4.80 10.75
C GLU A 1025 23.53 -4.41 12.12
N ARG A 1026 22.68 -4.16 13.12
CA ARG A 1026 23.09 -3.71 14.46
C ARG A 1026 23.33 -4.84 15.48
N SER A 1027 22.98 -6.08 15.15
CA SER A 1027 23.11 -7.30 15.95
C SER A 1027 24.36 -7.39 16.86
N ALA A 1028 24.17 -7.81 18.12
CA ALA A 1028 25.27 -8.06 19.07
C ALA A 1028 25.92 -9.45 18.89
N ALA A 1029 25.22 -10.39 18.24
CA ALA A 1029 25.61 -11.80 18.09
C ALA A 1029 26.32 -12.16 16.77
N GLY A 1030 26.22 -11.37 15.70
CA GLY A 1030 26.65 -11.78 14.36
C GLY A 1030 27.40 -10.71 13.56
N THR A 1031 28.49 -11.11 12.93
CA THR A 1031 29.29 -10.31 11.99
C THR A 1031 28.51 -10.10 10.67
N PRO A 1032 28.18 -8.86 10.26
CA PRO A 1032 27.57 -8.61 8.95
C PRO A 1032 28.51 -9.00 7.82
N LEU A 1033 27.95 -9.49 6.71
CA LEU A 1033 28.70 -9.57 5.46
C LEU A 1033 28.92 -8.14 4.95
N PRO A 1034 30.17 -7.72 4.74
CA PRO A 1034 30.48 -6.40 4.21
C PRO A 1034 29.95 -6.26 2.77
N GLU A 1035 29.19 -5.21 2.49
CA GLU A 1035 28.64 -4.91 1.16
C GLU A 1035 29.74 -4.61 0.11
N ASP A 1036 30.90 -4.11 0.57
CA ASP A 1036 32.05 -3.76 -0.27
C ASP A 1036 33.28 -4.60 0.14
N PRO A 1037 34.02 -5.23 -0.79
CA PRO A 1037 35.27 -5.94 -0.51
C PRO A 1037 36.32 -5.09 0.24
N GLU A 1038 36.27 -3.76 0.16
CA GLU A 1038 37.15 -2.88 0.93
C GLU A 1038 36.67 -2.66 2.37
N ASP A 1039 35.36 -2.55 2.60
CA ASP A 1039 34.81 -2.52 3.96
C ASP A 1039 34.99 -3.89 4.63
N ALA A 1040 35.08 -4.97 3.87
CA ALA A 1040 35.48 -6.30 4.33
C ALA A 1040 36.91 -6.36 4.86
N ALA A 1041 37.80 -5.51 4.35
CA ALA A 1041 39.19 -5.44 4.78
C ALA A 1041 39.38 -4.66 6.09
N ASP A 1042 38.35 -3.97 6.59
CA ASP A 1042 38.40 -3.27 7.86
C ASP A 1042 38.48 -4.27 9.03
N PRO A 1043 39.46 -4.15 9.94
CA PRO A 1043 39.60 -5.08 11.07
C PRO A 1043 38.39 -5.09 12.03
N LEU A 1044 37.58 -4.05 12.04
CA LEU A 1044 36.35 -3.97 12.83
C LEU A 1044 35.15 -4.62 12.13
N ALA A 1045 35.22 -4.86 10.82
CA ALA A 1045 34.11 -5.47 10.08
C ALA A 1045 33.77 -6.85 10.63
N ALA A 1046 34.80 -7.62 11.00
CA ALA A 1046 34.69 -8.99 11.48
C ALA A 1046 34.27 -9.15 12.96
N LEU A 1047 34.33 -8.07 13.75
CA LEU A 1047 34.17 -8.14 15.21
C LEU A 1047 32.72 -7.93 15.66
N PRO A 1048 32.20 -8.70 16.63
CA PRO A 1048 30.93 -8.40 17.27
C PRO A 1048 30.94 -7.02 17.93
N LEU A 1049 29.85 -6.25 17.83
CA LEU A 1049 29.76 -4.90 18.42
C LEU A 1049 30.08 -4.92 19.92
N ARG A 1050 29.62 -5.94 20.65
CA ARG A 1050 29.89 -6.10 22.07
C ARG A 1050 31.38 -6.18 22.41
N ASP A 1051 32.19 -6.79 21.56
CA ASP A 1051 33.64 -6.92 21.78
C ASP A 1051 34.34 -5.59 21.50
N VAL A 1052 33.85 -4.83 20.52
CA VAL A 1052 34.31 -3.45 20.26
C VAL A 1052 34.00 -2.54 21.45
N VAL A 1053 32.77 -2.59 21.99
CA VAL A 1053 32.37 -1.83 23.18
C VAL A 1053 33.18 -2.26 24.41
N ARG A 1054 33.45 -3.56 24.59
CA ARG A 1054 34.28 -4.06 25.69
C ARG A 1054 35.70 -3.53 25.59
N ALA A 1055 36.30 -3.56 24.41
CA ALA A 1055 37.64 -3.03 24.16
C ALA A 1055 37.72 -1.53 24.42
N ALA A 1056 36.66 -0.78 24.08
CA ALA A 1056 36.56 0.65 24.35
C ALA A 1056 36.50 0.98 25.86
N LEU A 1057 35.72 0.22 26.63
CA LEU A 1057 35.45 0.54 28.04
C LEU A 1057 36.43 -0.07 29.05
N SER A 1058 37.00 -1.25 28.78
CA SER A 1058 37.84 -1.97 29.75
C SER A 1058 39.05 -1.17 30.26
N PRO A 1059 39.81 -0.46 29.41
CA PRO A 1059 40.94 0.37 29.87
C PRO A 1059 40.50 1.53 30.77
N VAL A 1060 39.32 2.10 30.50
CA VAL A 1060 38.75 3.21 31.26
C VAL A 1060 38.24 2.73 32.61
N ALA A 1061 37.55 1.59 32.63
CA ALA A 1061 37.06 0.95 33.86
C ALA A 1061 38.22 0.56 34.80
N ALA A 1062 39.34 0.11 34.25
CA ALA A 1062 40.54 -0.22 35.03
C ALA A 1062 41.24 1.03 35.60
N ALA A 1063 41.28 2.14 34.84
CA ALA A 1063 41.97 3.36 35.25
C ALA A 1063 41.14 4.25 36.20
N GLU A 1064 39.84 4.42 35.93
CA GLU A 1064 38.92 5.30 36.65
C GLU A 1064 37.54 4.65 36.83
N PRO A 1065 37.41 3.66 37.73
CA PRO A 1065 36.14 2.95 37.97
C PRO A 1065 35.03 3.88 38.49
N ALA A 1066 35.38 4.99 39.13
CA ALA A 1066 34.42 5.99 39.61
C ALA A 1066 33.69 6.70 38.46
N LEU A 1067 34.37 6.96 37.33
CA LEU A 1067 33.76 7.59 36.15
C LEU A 1067 32.70 6.68 35.53
N VAL A 1068 33.03 5.39 35.36
CA VAL A 1068 32.11 4.40 34.79
C VAL A 1068 30.91 4.20 35.70
N ARG A 1069 31.12 4.09 37.02
CA ARG A 1069 30.01 3.98 38.00
C ARG A 1069 29.07 5.18 37.95
N ALA A 1070 29.62 6.39 37.95
CA ALA A 1070 28.83 7.62 37.87
C ALA A 1070 28.07 7.71 36.53
N ALA A 1071 28.65 7.24 35.42
CA ALA A 1071 27.97 7.19 34.14
C ALA A 1071 26.80 6.19 34.14
N LEU A 1072 26.96 5.00 34.73
CA LEU A 1072 25.91 3.98 34.85
C LEU A 1072 24.72 4.46 35.69
N GLU A 1073 24.94 5.25 36.74
CA GLU A 1073 23.87 5.83 37.56
C GLU A 1073 23.02 6.87 36.80
N GLY A 1074 23.60 7.52 35.79
CA GLY A 1074 22.95 8.59 35.02
C GLY A 1074 22.33 8.18 33.68
N MET A 1075 22.31 6.89 33.33
CA MET A 1075 21.77 6.38 32.07
C MET A 1075 20.48 5.55 32.27
N PRO A 1076 19.68 5.31 31.21
CA PRO A 1076 18.52 4.42 31.28
C PRO A 1076 18.87 3.03 31.82
N ARG A 1077 17.95 2.41 32.57
CA ARG A 1077 18.19 1.13 33.25
C ARG A 1077 18.57 0.00 32.29
N ALA A 1078 17.99 -0.03 31.09
CA ALA A 1078 18.32 -1.02 30.05
C ALA A 1078 19.80 -0.89 29.62
N HIS A 1079 20.22 0.32 29.24
CA HIS A 1079 21.60 0.60 28.84
C HIS A 1079 22.60 0.29 29.96
N ALA A 1080 22.26 0.67 31.21
CA ALA A 1080 23.12 0.40 32.37
C ALA A 1080 23.33 -1.10 32.60
N ARG A 1081 22.29 -1.91 32.39
CA ARG A 1081 22.37 -3.38 32.51
C ARG A 1081 23.24 -3.98 31.42
N ALA A 1082 23.07 -3.57 30.16
CA ALA A 1082 23.87 -4.04 29.04
C ALA A 1082 25.36 -3.79 29.25
N VAL A 1083 25.73 -2.56 29.66
CA VAL A 1083 27.13 -2.19 29.94
C VAL A 1083 27.68 -2.92 31.18
N ALA A 1084 26.90 -3.05 32.26
CA ALA A 1084 27.33 -3.76 33.45
C ALA A 1084 27.55 -5.27 33.20
N ALA A 1085 26.68 -5.90 32.40
CA ALA A 1085 26.84 -7.30 32.00
C ALA A 1085 28.13 -7.52 31.20
N LEU A 1086 28.55 -6.54 30.41
CA LEU A 1086 29.74 -6.62 29.57
C LEU A 1086 31.07 -6.53 30.33
N LEU A 1087 31.12 -5.70 31.37
CA LEU A 1087 32.34 -5.42 32.15
C LEU A 1087 32.52 -6.36 33.36
N GLY A 1088 31.50 -7.14 33.71
CA GLY A 1088 31.51 -7.99 34.90
C GLY A 1088 31.25 -7.21 36.21
N PRO A 1089 31.09 -7.91 37.34
CA PRO A 1089 30.76 -7.32 38.63
C PRO A 1089 31.87 -6.44 39.24
#